data_AF-A0A2M7PQT6-F1
#
_entry.id   AF-A0A2M7PQT6-F1
#
_cell.length_a   1.000
_cell.length_b   1.000
_cell.length_c   1.000
_cell.angle_alpha   90.00
_cell.angle_beta   90.00
_cell.angle_gamma   90.00
#
_symmetry.space_group_name_H-M   'P 1'
#
loop_
_entity.id
_entity.type
_entity.pdbx_description
1 polymer ?
#
loop_
_entity_poly.entity_id
_entity_poly.type
_entity_poly.pdbx_seq_one_letter_code
_entity_poly.pdbx_strand_id
1 'polypeptide(L)'
;MTQIIITKQLETEIRQFLDNYWALYLEGDLQTWSTFLTDDYKNIGGTEEEIWNSKQEIMDYSTAIMGQMVGVASLRNKKTEVFSLTPYVLAHEFADMYIKIENSWVFYGKFRLSSIIQKSTKGWQVVHQHGSYPDSKAGQGETFAFDKISAENRELKDAVKRRTVELENKNRELEIEAALEKVRSSALAMNEPADMVEVCRVISNQLILLGVTDIRNVQTAIINEQKGTYLNCQYFAAYKEGVIEETDYNLHPTSFAMVQEMKKSAHTTFSGSMEGLELNTFREWRKQYNQFPDPLLDEVDSIHYYFYSIGQGGLGLSTYKSLSEEGLEIFKRFHNVFTLAYRRFIDIELAFTQAREAQIEAAVERVRAQSMAMYQTTDLHKVNEEVLNQLYKLKVDGLTGVSIYLVDEYDTVTIWDLSSPGNMSIPNSYSIKYDAKKYPVMGEWVEIWKTTHEDYFVLDAPKEKLIKAVEEFKEIHPEMAIKFKNAIESGSLIHQWNPVGRLSDGVLSIDLMNPPSEDTKTIVIKMAGAFNMAYQRFLDLQKAEAQTREAQIEAALERVRARSLAMHKTDELQRVIQTVHQELLNLNISISGGSFIAINSEIETEIHCWGSGGTADTSEQVHIPYFDKPFYTNLIKGIKTGPGFFTEEYTQKEKEEFFKFLFKHEPWSKLDSKQKNETLSSPGGYTRSCCVSQHSSIFIINHFGEKFSEADNDILKRFARVFEQTYTRFLDLQKAEAQAREAQIELSLERIRSHVTAMQESSELLDIVVMMRNEFVTLGHEAHYFWHMRWLPEKYEKAMTSGDGTRIGMVMTLPRHIHGDIQTVADWEKSDNPTFVLAMDTENAVDYVHKMISLGDFEIVDHNAPTLDDIRHIGGLTFVMARTTHGEIGFSLPGDVPNPPAAAVDALARFAGVFDLAYK
;
A
#
# COMPACT_ATOMS: atom_id res chain seq x y z
N MET A 1 -64.46 112.51 47.77
CA MET A 1 -63.25 111.72 48.06
C MET A 1 -62.06 112.65 48.02
N THR A 2 -61.22 112.65 49.05
CA THR A 2 -60.03 113.51 49.16
C THR A 2 -58.97 113.01 48.15
N GLN A 3 -58.39 113.92 47.37
CA GLN A 3 -57.36 113.59 46.36
C GLN A 3 -56.13 112.98 47.02
N ILE A 4 -55.64 111.85 46.50
CA ILE A 4 -54.42 111.20 47.01
C ILE A 4 -53.21 112.00 46.51
N ILE A 5 -52.43 112.55 47.44
CA ILE A 5 -51.17 113.23 47.14
C ILE A 5 -50.03 112.22 47.29
N ILE A 6 -49.25 111.99 46.23
CA ILE A 6 -48.07 111.12 46.27
C ILE A 6 -46.95 111.85 47.02
N THR A 7 -46.81 111.53 48.32
CA THR A 7 -45.67 111.95 49.12
C THR A 7 -44.53 110.94 48.96
N LYS A 8 -43.28 111.35 49.22
CA LYS A 8 -42.13 110.42 49.23
C LYS A 8 -42.34 109.22 50.17
N GLN A 9 -43.06 109.43 51.27
CA GLN A 9 -43.42 108.38 52.21
C GLN A 9 -44.39 107.37 51.59
N LEU A 10 -45.46 107.85 50.92
CA LEU A 10 -46.41 106.98 50.24
C LEU A 10 -45.77 106.23 49.06
N GLU A 11 -44.89 106.89 48.30
CA GLU A 11 -44.14 106.24 47.22
C GLU A 11 -43.26 105.10 47.76
N THR A 12 -42.59 105.31 48.89
CA THR A 12 -41.77 104.29 49.55
C THR A 12 -42.64 103.13 50.06
N GLU A 13 -43.81 103.44 50.65
CA GLU A 13 -44.79 102.45 51.13
C GLU A 13 -45.30 101.55 49.98
N ILE A 14 -45.63 102.14 48.83
CA ILE A 14 -46.12 101.39 47.65
C ILE A 14 -45.02 100.58 46.99
N ARG A 15 -43.79 101.11 46.90
CA ARG A 15 -42.63 100.35 46.39
C ARG A 15 -42.36 99.12 47.25
N GLN A 16 -42.31 99.29 48.57
CA GLN A 16 -42.06 98.17 49.48
C GLN A 16 -43.20 97.14 49.47
N PHE A 17 -44.44 97.59 49.31
CA PHE A 17 -45.59 96.72 49.07
C PHE A 17 -45.41 95.85 47.81
N LEU A 18 -45.00 96.43 46.68
CA LEU A 18 -44.78 95.69 45.43
C LEU A 18 -43.51 94.83 45.44
N ASP A 19 -42.48 95.22 46.18
CA ASP A 19 -41.30 94.37 46.39
C ASP A 19 -41.65 93.11 47.17
N ASN A 20 -42.43 93.25 48.25
CA ASN A 20 -42.94 92.11 49.01
C ASN A 20 -43.91 91.25 48.18
N TYR A 21 -44.74 91.88 47.35
CA TYR A 21 -45.61 91.17 46.40
C TYR A 21 -44.82 90.25 45.49
N TRP A 22 -43.77 90.76 44.83
CA TRP A 22 -42.95 89.95 43.93
C TRP A 22 -42.10 88.92 44.66
N ALA A 23 -41.59 89.24 45.85
CA ALA A 23 -40.82 88.29 46.67
C ALA A 23 -41.66 87.06 47.01
N LEU A 24 -42.86 87.27 47.57
CA LEU A 24 -43.77 86.17 47.93
C LEU A 24 -44.20 85.36 46.70
N TYR A 25 -44.47 86.03 45.57
CA TYR A 25 -44.82 85.35 44.32
C TYR A 25 -43.71 84.46 43.79
N LEU A 26 -42.47 84.97 43.77
CA LEU A 26 -41.30 84.24 43.24
C LEU A 26 -40.75 83.19 44.22
N GLU A 27 -41.04 83.32 45.52
CA GLU A 27 -40.79 82.29 46.53
C GLU A 27 -41.86 81.19 46.54
N GLY A 28 -43.00 81.43 45.88
CA GLY A 28 -44.11 80.49 45.77
C GLY A 28 -45.05 80.45 46.98
N ASP A 29 -44.96 81.42 47.89
CA ASP A 29 -45.94 81.60 48.97
C ASP A 29 -47.21 82.28 48.45
N LEU A 30 -47.94 81.55 47.61
CA LEU A 30 -49.17 82.03 46.99
C LEU A 30 -50.28 82.29 48.00
N GLN A 31 -50.29 81.58 49.14
CA GLN A 31 -51.31 81.75 50.16
C GLN A 31 -51.19 83.14 50.80
N THR A 32 -49.99 83.55 51.22
CA THR A 32 -49.75 84.89 51.74
C THR A 32 -49.85 85.94 50.64
N TRP A 33 -49.30 85.66 49.46
CA TRP A 33 -49.35 86.56 48.31
C TRP A 33 -50.79 86.92 47.90
N SER A 34 -51.72 85.97 47.95
CA SER A 34 -53.14 86.19 47.62
C SER A 34 -53.78 87.31 48.45
N THR A 35 -53.26 87.61 49.64
CA THR A 35 -53.77 88.68 50.51
C THR A 35 -53.51 90.08 49.94
N PHE A 36 -52.50 90.21 49.07
CA PHE A 36 -52.17 91.44 48.36
C PHE A 36 -53.16 91.74 47.23
N LEU A 37 -54.05 90.81 46.88
CA LEU A 37 -55.04 90.98 45.83
C LEU A 37 -56.44 91.23 46.42
N THR A 38 -57.20 92.11 45.78
CA THR A 38 -58.62 92.31 46.11
C THR A 38 -59.46 91.15 45.61
N ASP A 39 -60.63 90.94 46.21
CA ASP A 39 -61.48 89.79 45.83
C ASP A 39 -62.08 89.96 44.41
N ASP A 40 -62.15 91.20 43.91
CA ASP A 40 -62.57 91.61 42.56
C ASP A 40 -61.41 91.86 41.59
N TYR A 41 -60.24 91.26 41.86
CA TYR A 41 -59.02 91.43 41.07
C TYR A 41 -59.18 91.11 39.57
N LYS A 42 -58.51 91.90 38.71
CA LYS A 42 -58.45 91.69 37.25
C LYS A 42 -57.04 91.76 36.68
N ASN A 43 -56.74 91.01 35.62
CA ASN A 43 -55.44 91.02 34.97
C ASN A 43 -55.51 90.95 33.45
N ILE A 44 -54.53 91.55 32.78
CA ILE A 44 -54.13 91.23 31.41
C ILE A 44 -52.62 91.01 31.41
N GLY A 45 -52.14 89.84 31.05
CA GLY A 45 -50.73 89.52 31.11
C GLY A 45 -50.05 89.33 29.75
N GLY A 46 -48.85 88.77 29.79
CA GLY A 46 -47.96 88.68 28.64
C GLY A 46 -48.23 87.49 27.72
N THR A 47 -49.09 86.56 28.12
CA THR A 47 -49.50 85.39 27.32
C THR A 47 -51.01 85.42 27.04
N GLU A 48 -51.46 84.62 26.06
CA GLU A 48 -52.87 84.57 25.66
C GLU A 48 -53.81 84.14 26.80
N GLU A 49 -53.31 83.35 27.77
CA GLU A 49 -54.07 82.83 28.90
C GLU A 49 -54.08 83.74 30.12
N GLU A 50 -53.23 84.77 30.18
CA GLU A 50 -53.12 85.67 31.35
C GLU A 50 -54.22 86.75 31.39
N ILE A 51 -55.46 86.43 31.00
CA ILE A 51 -56.61 87.34 31.09
C ILE A 51 -57.54 86.84 32.20
N TRP A 52 -57.48 87.49 33.36
CA TRP A 52 -58.20 87.04 34.56
C TRP A 52 -59.21 88.09 35.02
N ASN A 53 -60.41 87.65 35.35
CA ASN A 53 -61.51 88.49 35.81
C ASN A 53 -61.91 88.23 37.26
N SER A 54 -61.24 87.28 37.93
CA SER A 54 -61.43 87.00 39.35
C SER A 54 -60.11 86.67 40.04
N LYS A 55 -60.09 86.84 41.36
CA LYS A 55 -58.96 86.43 42.20
C LYS A 55 -58.69 84.92 42.14
N GLN A 56 -59.71 84.08 41.95
CA GLN A 56 -59.52 82.64 41.87
C GLN A 56 -58.78 82.24 40.59
N GLU A 57 -59.08 82.87 39.46
CA GLU A 57 -58.43 82.57 38.17
C GLU A 57 -56.91 82.83 38.20
N ILE A 58 -56.48 83.97 38.77
CA ILE A 58 -55.04 84.22 38.94
C ILE A 58 -54.41 83.24 39.93
N MET A 59 -55.11 82.83 40.99
CA MET A 59 -54.60 81.85 41.94
C MET A 59 -54.41 80.48 41.30
N ASP A 60 -55.37 80.04 40.50
CA ASP A 60 -55.32 78.75 39.79
C ASP A 60 -54.18 78.76 38.75
N TYR A 61 -54.07 79.83 37.94
CA TYR A 61 -53.00 79.96 36.95
C TYR A 61 -51.62 80.03 37.61
N SER A 62 -51.47 80.88 38.63
CA SER A 62 -50.21 81.03 39.38
C SER A 62 -49.78 79.68 39.97
N THR A 63 -50.72 78.92 40.56
CA THR A 63 -50.44 77.58 41.08
C THR A 63 -49.99 76.64 39.98
N ALA A 64 -50.64 76.65 38.81
CA ALA A 64 -50.30 75.79 37.68
C ALA A 64 -48.91 76.08 37.11
N ILE A 65 -48.50 77.35 37.03
CA ILE A 65 -47.20 77.74 36.46
C ILE A 65 -46.07 77.84 37.49
N MET A 66 -46.32 77.55 38.76
CA MET A 66 -45.37 77.83 39.85
C MET A 66 -44.00 77.15 39.66
N GLY A 67 -43.98 75.95 39.05
CA GLY A 67 -42.73 75.26 38.68
C GLY A 67 -41.88 75.97 37.61
N GLN A 68 -42.48 76.90 36.85
CA GLN A 68 -41.77 77.77 35.90
C GLN A 68 -41.35 79.11 36.52
N MET A 69 -41.84 79.44 37.71
CA MET A 69 -41.56 80.69 38.41
C MET A 69 -40.52 80.50 39.52
N VAL A 70 -40.78 79.63 40.50
CA VAL A 70 -39.94 79.48 41.70
C VAL A 70 -38.58 78.90 41.34
N GLY A 71 -37.52 79.67 41.62
CA GLY A 71 -36.14 79.28 41.33
C GLY A 71 -35.77 79.23 39.84
N VAL A 72 -36.72 79.50 38.93
CA VAL A 72 -36.56 79.46 37.46
C VAL A 72 -36.65 80.85 36.85
N ALA A 73 -37.51 81.73 37.35
CA ALA A 73 -37.66 83.11 36.88
C ALA A 73 -37.06 84.11 37.88
N SER A 74 -36.50 85.21 37.38
CA SER A 74 -35.95 86.29 38.19
C SER A 74 -36.16 87.64 37.53
N LEU A 75 -36.78 88.57 38.26
CA LEU A 75 -36.87 89.96 37.86
C LEU A 75 -35.63 90.72 38.31
N ARG A 76 -34.90 91.29 37.36
CA ARG A 76 -33.68 92.09 37.61
C ARG A 76 -33.86 93.52 37.13
N ASN A 77 -33.05 94.44 37.65
CA ASN A 77 -33.06 95.86 37.28
C ASN A 77 -34.44 96.53 37.40
N LYS A 78 -35.25 96.10 38.38
CA LYS A 78 -36.63 96.57 38.53
C LYS A 78 -36.66 98.06 38.90
N LYS A 79 -37.44 98.84 38.15
CA LYS A 79 -37.73 100.26 38.41
C LYS A 79 -39.23 100.46 38.52
N THR A 80 -39.69 100.95 39.68
CA THR A 80 -41.09 101.31 39.90
C THR A 80 -41.30 102.82 39.73
N GLU A 81 -42.43 103.25 39.22
CA GLU A 81 -42.89 104.65 39.13
C GLU A 81 -44.32 104.72 39.65
N VAL A 82 -44.61 105.64 40.58
CA VAL A 82 -45.91 105.70 41.29
C VAL A 82 -46.64 106.99 40.97
N PHE A 83 -47.92 106.89 40.62
CA PHE A 83 -48.78 107.97 40.16
C PHE A 83 -50.09 108.00 40.96
N SER A 84 -50.64 109.21 41.18
CA SER A 84 -51.96 109.35 41.80
C SER A 84 -53.07 109.00 40.81
N LEU A 85 -53.99 108.12 41.22
CA LEU A 85 -55.19 107.76 40.46
C LEU A 85 -56.41 107.71 41.40
N THR A 86 -56.78 108.82 42.05
CA THR A 86 -57.81 108.82 43.13
C THR A 86 -59.11 108.13 42.71
N PRO A 87 -59.67 107.19 43.51
CA PRO A 87 -59.29 106.80 44.88
C PRO A 87 -58.17 105.74 44.99
N TYR A 88 -57.51 105.40 43.88
CA TYR A 88 -56.43 104.43 43.75
C TYR A 88 -55.04 105.07 43.62
N VAL A 89 -54.02 104.21 43.60
CA VAL A 89 -52.64 104.51 43.21
C VAL A 89 -52.30 103.67 41.98
N LEU A 90 -51.66 104.26 40.99
CA LEU A 90 -51.14 103.55 39.82
C LEU A 90 -49.63 103.39 39.98
N ALA A 91 -49.11 102.18 39.76
CA ALA A 91 -47.68 101.90 39.75
C ALA A 91 -47.27 101.24 38.43
N HIS A 92 -46.21 101.73 37.80
CA HIS A 92 -45.57 101.09 36.65
C HIS A 92 -44.24 100.47 37.09
N GLU A 93 -44.04 99.19 36.81
CA GLU A 93 -42.78 98.47 37.05
C GLU A 93 -42.16 98.05 35.71
N PHE A 94 -40.89 98.36 35.54
CA PHE A 94 -40.07 97.94 34.40
C PHE A 94 -38.93 97.06 34.91
N ALA A 95 -38.77 95.88 34.36
CA ALA A 95 -37.76 94.92 34.80
C ALA A 95 -37.21 94.11 33.61
N ASP A 96 -36.05 93.49 33.81
CA ASP A 96 -35.52 92.49 32.89
C ASP A 96 -35.87 91.10 33.42
N MET A 97 -36.60 90.31 32.63
CA MET A 97 -36.92 88.92 32.97
C MET A 97 -35.76 88.02 32.56
N TYR A 98 -35.27 87.25 33.52
CA TYR A 98 -34.30 86.18 33.29
C TYR A 98 -34.94 84.84 33.62
N ILE A 99 -34.69 83.84 32.78
CA ILE A 99 -35.09 82.45 33.03
C ILE A 99 -33.86 81.56 33.15
N LYS A 100 -33.94 80.53 33.97
CA LYS A 100 -32.87 79.56 34.16
C LYS A 100 -33.04 78.40 33.19
N ILE A 101 -32.10 78.23 32.25
CA ILE A 101 -32.05 77.11 31.31
C ILE A 101 -30.81 76.26 31.61
N GLU A 102 -31.02 74.96 31.81
CA GLU A 102 -30.05 73.93 32.22
C GLU A 102 -29.31 74.21 33.54
N ASN A 103 -28.58 75.33 33.63
CA ASN A 103 -28.06 75.90 34.88
C ASN A 103 -27.63 77.38 34.77
N SER A 104 -27.88 78.04 33.63
CA SER A 104 -27.47 79.42 33.39
C SER A 104 -28.67 80.36 33.34
N TRP A 105 -28.51 81.55 33.91
CA TRP A 105 -29.51 82.62 33.78
C TRP A 105 -29.42 83.26 32.41
N VAL A 106 -30.43 83.04 31.58
CA VAL A 106 -30.53 83.60 30.23
C VAL A 106 -31.50 84.77 30.26
N PHE A 107 -31.11 85.88 29.63
CA PHE A 107 -31.99 87.02 29.43
C PHE A 107 -33.15 86.58 28.53
N TYR A 108 -34.37 86.64 29.06
CA TYR A 108 -35.58 86.25 28.33
C TYR A 108 -36.16 87.44 27.57
N GLY A 109 -36.32 88.57 28.25
CA GLY A 109 -36.86 89.78 27.64
C GLY A 109 -37.11 90.90 28.65
N LYS A 110 -37.37 92.10 28.14
CA LYS A 110 -37.79 93.24 28.97
C LYS A 110 -39.26 93.08 29.35
N PHE A 111 -39.57 93.12 30.64
CA PHE A 111 -40.91 92.98 31.19
C PHE A 111 -41.43 94.32 31.71
N ARG A 112 -42.74 94.56 31.50
CA ARG A 112 -43.43 95.78 31.94
C ARG A 112 -44.72 95.39 32.66
N LEU A 113 -44.96 95.96 33.83
CA LEU A 113 -46.18 95.74 34.61
C LEU A 113 -46.80 97.07 35.02
N SER A 114 -48.11 97.20 34.90
CA SER A 114 -48.87 98.33 35.46
C SER A 114 -49.85 97.81 36.50
N SER A 115 -49.84 98.36 37.72
CA SER A 115 -50.69 97.93 38.83
C SER A 115 -51.56 99.07 39.36
N ILE A 116 -52.87 98.86 39.47
CA ILE A 116 -53.80 99.75 40.17
C ILE A 116 -54.00 99.21 41.59
N ILE A 117 -53.74 100.03 42.60
CA ILE A 117 -53.64 99.64 44.01
C ILE A 117 -54.60 100.49 44.84
N GLN A 118 -55.32 99.86 45.78
CA GLN A 118 -56.22 100.53 46.73
C GLN A 118 -55.79 100.30 48.18
N LYS A 119 -56.10 101.25 49.08
CA LYS A 119 -55.95 101.06 50.53
C LYS A 119 -57.29 100.60 51.11
N SER A 120 -57.34 99.41 51.67
CA SER A 120 -58.51 98.85 52.35
C SER A 120 -58.25 98.73 53.87
N THR A 121 -59.24 98.25 54.62
CA THR A 121 -59.07 97.91 56.04
C THR A 121 -58.07 96.77 56.27
N LYS A 122 -57.75 96.00 55.23
CA LYS A 122 -56.75 94.91 55.26
C LYS A 122 -55.34 95.37 54.87
N GLY A 123 -55.14 96.64 54.53
CA GLY A 123 -53.88 97.20 54.03
C GLY A 123 -53.96 97.57 52.54
N TRP A 124 -52.80 97.71 51.90
CA TRP A 124 -52.73 97.93 50.45
C TRP A 124 -53.04 96.64 49.71
N GLN A 125 -53.82 96.74 48.63
CA GLN A 125 -54.18 95.61 47.79
C GLN A 125 -54.23 96.04 46.32
N VAL A 126 -53.81 95.16 45.42
CA VAL A 126 -53.86 95.34 43.98
C VAL A 126 -55.25 94.96 43.47
N VAL A 127 -55.84 95.87 42.69
CA VAL A 127 -57.15 95.71 42.04
C VAL A 127 -57.00 95.24 40.60
N HIS A 128 -56.00 95.75 39.89
CA HIS A 128 -55.77 95.40 38.49
C HIS A 128 -54.29 95.38 38.16
N GLN A 129 -53.86 94.43 37.32
CA GLN A 129 -52.54 94.45 36.70
C GLN A 129 -52.56 94.26 35.18
N HIS A 130 -51.58 94.88 34.51
CA HIS A 130 -51.29 94.64 33.09
C HIS A 130 -49.79 94.35 32.87
N GLY A 131 -49.44 93.11 32.51
CA GLY A 131 -48.08 92.66 32.16
C GLY A 131 -47.84 92.53 30.65
N SER A 132 -46.65 92.88 30.13
CA SER A 132 -46.33 92.72 28.69
C SER A 132 -44.83 92.61 28.37
N TYR A 133 -44.51 92.03 27.20
CA TYR A 133 -43.17 91.97 26.59
C TYR A 133 -43.14 92.67 25.22
N PRO A 134 -42.08 93.40 24.86
CA PRO A 134 -41.87 93.89 23.48
C PRO A 134 -41.62 92.75 22.47
N ASP A 135 -41.94 92.95 21.19
CA ASP A 135 -41.63 91.98 20.12
C ASP A 135 -40.11 91.80 19.96
N SER A 136 -39.64 90.58 20.24
CA SER A 136 -38.21 90.20 20.18
C SER A 136 -37.60 90.24 18.78
N LYS A 137 -38.42 90.22 17.72
CA LYS A 137 -37.94 90.24 16.33
C LYS A 137 -37.77 91.65 15.78
N ALA A 138 -38.49 92.65 16.33
CA ALA A 138 -38.50 94.03 15.85
C ALA A 138 -37.34 94.86 16.44
N GLY A 139 -36.66 95.63 15.59
CA GLY A 139 -35.60 96.56 16.00
C GLY A 139 -36.13 97.85 16.63
N GLN A 140 -35.23 98.68 17.16
CA GLN A 140 -35.60 99.99 17.70
C GLN A 140 -36.14 100.90 16.58
N GLY A 141 -37.40 101.33 16.71
CA GLY A 141 -38.10 102.12 15.69
C GLY A 141 -38.95 101.31 14.71
N GLU A 142 -39.01 99.99 14.86
CA GLU A 142 -39.81 99.10 14.03
C GLU A 142 -41.03 98.55 14.80
N THR A 143 -42.16 98.41 14.09
CA THR A 143 -43.35 97.75 14.62
C THR A 143 -43.39 96.26 14.27
N PHE A 144 -42.79 95.83 13.14
CA PHE A 144 -42.75 94.43 12.68
C PHE A 144 -41.45 94.13 11.91
N ALA A 145 -40.90 92.91 12.04
CA ALA A 145 -39.58 92.52 11.51
C ALA A 145 -39.61 91.87 10.11
N PHE A 146 -39.95 92.64 9.07
CA PHE A 146 -40.18 92.12 7.71
C PHE A 146 -38.92 91.53 7.04
N ASP A 147 -37.78 92.21 7.17
CA ASP A 147 -36.56 91.85 6.43
C ASP A 147 -35.91 90.56 6.95
N LYS A 148 -35.94 90.36 8.27
CA LYS A 148 -35.36 89.19 8.92
C LYS A 148 -36.09 87.89 8.53
N ILE A 149 -37.42 87.92 8.47
CA ILE A 149 -38.26 86.77 8.07
C ILE A 149 -38.03 86.42 6.58
N SER A 150 -37.82 87.43 5.73
CA SER A 150 -37.62 87.24 4.29
C SER A 150 -36.26 86.63 3.94
N ALA A 151 -35.25 86.80 4.79
CA ALA A 151 -33.93 86.18 4.63
C ALA A 151 -33.96 84.68 4.98
N GLU A 152 -34.54 84.31 6.12
CA GLU A 152 -34.65 82.91 6.59
C GLU A 152 -35.38 82.01 5.57
N ASN A 153 -36.45 82.51 4.95
CA ASN A 153 -37.20 81.77 3.94
C ASN A 153 -36.42 81.47 2.65
N ARG A 154 -35.43 82.30 2.28
CA ARG A 154 -34.59 82.04 1.11
C ARG A 154 -33.59 80.92 1.37
N GLU A 155 -32.93 80.94 2.53
CA GLU A 155 -31.96 79.91 2.91
C GLU A 155 -32.60 78.52 3.00
N LEU A 156 -33.82 78.42 3.54
CA LEU A 156 -34.56 77.16 3.60
C LEU A 156 -34.86 76.56 2.23
N LYS A 157 -35.25 77.38 1.24
CA LYS A 157 -35.52 76.90 -0.12
C LYS A 157 -34.26 76.36 -0.81
N ASP A 158 -33.13 77.04 -0.65
CA ASP A 158 -31.85 76.61 -1.25
C ASP A 158 -31.30 75.34 -0.58
N ALA A 159 -31.57 75.13 0.72
CA ALA A 159 -31.21 73.90 1.42
C ALA A 159 -32.03 72.69 0.93
N VAL A 160 -33.35 72.86 0.73
CA VAL A 160 -34.22 71.79 0.20
C VAL A 160 -33.80 71.38 -1.21
N LYS A 161 -33.56 72.35 -2.11
CA LYS A 161 -33.16 72.08 -3.49
C LYS A 161 -31.85 71.27 -3.56
N ARG A 162 -30.85 71.61 -2.74
CA ARG A 162 -29.58 70.87 -2.69
C ARG A 162 -29.78 69.41 -2.23
N ARG A 163 -30.60 69.18 -1.21
CA ARG A 163 -30.88 67.82 -0.72
C ARG A 163 -31.65 66.96 -1.73
N THR A 164 -32.57 67.55 -2.51
CA THR A 164 -33.30 66.80 -3.54
C THR A 164 -32.36 66.24 -4.60
N VAL A 165 -31.44 67.05 -5.14
CA VAL A 165 -30.46 66.60 -6.13
C VAL A 165 -29.52 65.53 -5.56
N GLU A 166 -29.07 65.69 -4.31
CA GLU A 166 -28.22 64.70 -3.66
C GLU A 166 -28.95 63.35 -3.48
N LEU A 167 -30.24 63.38 -3.13
CA LEU A 167 -31.07 62.18 -2.99
C LEU A 167 -31.31 61.47 -4.33
N GLU A 168 -31.58 62.22 -5.40
CA GLU A 168 -31.76 61.67 -6.76
C GLU A 168 -30.49 60.94 -7.22
N ASN A 169 -29.32 61.55 -7.06
CA ASN A 169 -28.04 60.93 -7.39
C ASN A 169 -27.78 59.67 -6.54
N LYS A 170 -28.05 59.73 -5.23
CA LYS A 170 -27.91 58.55 -4.35
C LYS A 170 -28.88 57.43 -4.73
N ASN A 171 -30.10 57.75 -5.12
CA ASN A 171 -31.08 56.75 -5.54
C ASN A 171 -30.64 56.06 -6.83
N ARG A 172 -30.12 56.83 -7.80
CA ARG A 172 -29.56 56.29 -9.03
C ARG A 172 -28.36 55.36 -8.80
N GLU A 173 -27.45 55.75 -7.90
CA GLU A 173 -26.32 54.89 -7.51
C GLU A 173 -26.77 53.59 -6.83
N LEU A 174 -27.81 53.64 -6.00
CA LEU A 174 -28.40 52.45 -5.38
C LEU A 174 -29.03 51.49 -6.41
N GLU A 175 -29.68 52.02 -7.44
CA GLU A 175 -30.23 51.20 -8.54
C GLU A 175 -29.12 50.47 -9.29
N ILE A 176 -28.01 51.16 -9.62
CA ILE A 176 -26.86 50.55 -10.29
C ILE A 176 -26.25 49.48 -9.38
N GLU A 177 -26.03 49.74 -8.10
CA GLU A 177 -25.44 48.75 -7.20
C GLU A 177 -26.36 47.52 -7.00
N ALA A 178 -27.67 47.71 -6.90
CA ALA A 178 -28.62 46.61 -6.83
C ALA A 178 -28.62 45.75 -8.11
N ALA A 179 -28.43 46.38 -9.27
CA ALA A 179 -28.28 45.69 -10.53
C ALA A 179 -26.97 44.89 -10.63
N LEU A 180 -25.86 45.47 -10.18
CA LEU A 180 -24.56 44.80 -10.07
C LEU A 180 -24.61 43.60 -9.11
N GLU A 181 -25.33 43.72 -8.00
CA GLU A 181 -25.47 42.63 -7.01
C GLU A 181 -26.22 41.41 -7.58
N LYS A 182 -27.18 41.62 -8.48
CA LYS A 182 -27.82 40.50 -9.20
C LYS A 182 -26.84 39.75 -10.10
N VAL A 183 -25.89 40.45 -10.71
CA VAL A 183 -24.82 39.81 -11.51
C VAL A 183 -23.90 39.02 -10.60
N ARG A 184 -23.50 39.56 -9.43
CA ARG A 184 -22.73 38.81 -8.42
C ARG A 184 -23.45 37.55 -7.97
N SER A 185 -24.75 37.66 -7.70
CA SER A 185 -25.59 36.52 -7.29
C SER A 185 -25.68 35.45 -8.38
N SER A 186 -25.86 35.85 -9.64
CA SER A 186 -25.88 34.94 -10.79
C SER A 186 -24.53 34.24 -11.00
N ALA A 187 -23.42 34.97 -10.86
CA ALA A 187 -22.07 34.43 -10.91
C ALA A 187 -21.82 33.37 -9.82
N LEU A 188 -22.27 33.64 -8.59
CA LEU A 188 -22.15 32.70 -7.47
C LEU A 188 -23.00 31.43 -7.63
N ALA A 189 -24.10 31.53 -8.37
CA ALA A 189 -25.02 30.40 -8.60
C ALA A 189 -24.56 29.44 -9.71
N MET A 190 -23.47 29.75 -10.43
CA MET A 190 -22.93 28.89 -11.49
C MET A 190 -22.44 27.54 -10.95
N ASN A 191 -22.83 26.46 -11.63
CA ASN A 191 -22.49 25.07 -11.35
C ASN A 191 -21.76 24.40 -12.51
N GLU A 192 -22.02 24.81 -13.76
CA GLU A 192 -21.34 24.32 -14.95
C GLU A 192 -20.88 25.47 -15.85
N PRO A 193 -19.89 25.26 -16.75
CA PRO A 193 -19.40 26.30 -17.65
C PRO A 193 -20.50 26.95 -18.51
N ALA A 194 -21.54 26.18 -18.86
CA ALA A 194 -22.67 26.64 -19.65
C ALA A 194 -23.53 27.71 -18.94
N ASP A 195 -23.50 27.79 -17.61
CA ASP A 195 -24.22 28.80 -16.82
C ASP A 195 -23.70 30.23 -17.09
N MET A 196 -22.57 30.40 -17.76
CA MET A 196 -22.07 31.71 -18.18
C MET A 196 -23.07 32.46 -19.09
N VAL A 197 -23.88 31.73 -19.86
CA VAL A 197 -24.96 32.31 -20.68
C VAL A 197 -26.00 33.01 -19.80
N GLU A 198 -26.33 32.44 -18.65
CA GLU A 198 -27.26 33.02 -17.68
C GLU A 198 -26.70 34.32 -17.08
N VAL A 199 -25.40 34.39 -16.84
CA VAL A 199 -24.73 35.64 -16.41
C VAL A 199 -24.87 36.71 -17.49
N CYS A 200 -24.60 36.39 -18.76
CA CYS A 200 -24.81 37.32 -19.88
C CYS A 200 -26.26 37.80 -19.98
N ARG A 201 -27.22 36.90 -19.75
CA ARG A 201 -28.65 37.23 -19.69
C ARG A 201 -28.98 38.21 -18.58
N VAL A 202 -28.48 37.97 -17.36
CA VAL A 202 -28.71 38.85 -16.21
C VAL A 202 -28.12 40.23 -16.45
N ILE A 203 -26.88 40.31 -16.97
CA ILE A 203 -26.23 41.58 -17.34
C ILE A 203 -27.08 42.32 -18.36
N SER A 204 -27.49 41.68 -19.46
CA SER A 204 -28.31 42.30 -20.50
C SER A 204 -29.61 42.87 -19.93
N ASN A 205 -30.34 42.10 -19.14
CA ASN A 205 -31.58 42.56 -18.53
C ASN A 205 -31.38 43.73 -17.55
N GLN A 206 -30.29 43.72 -16.79
CA GLN A 206 -30.00 44.82 -15.86
C GLN A 206 -29.57 46.09 -16.60
N LEU A 207 -28.80 45.99 -17.68
CA LEU A 207 -28.45 47.15 -18.52
C LEU A 207 -29.72 47.79 -19.13
N ILE A 208 -30.67 46.98 -19.60
CA ILE A 208 -31.97 47.46 -20.11
C ILE A 208 -32.74 48.22 -19.02
N LEU A 209 -32.80 47.67 -17.79
CA LEU A 209 -33.47 48.32 -16.66
C LEU A 209 -32.82 49.65 -16.25
N LEU A 210 -31.50 49.78 -16.45
CA LEU A 210 -30.76 51.02 -16.20
C LEU A 210 -30.83 52.01 -17.37
N GLY A 211 -31.59 51.72 -18.43
CA GLY A 211 -31.81 52.64 -19.55
C GLY A 211 -30.85 52.51 -20.72
N VAL A 212 -30.03 51.44 -20.78
CA VAL A 212 -29.24 51.12 -21.97
C VAL A 212 -30.16 50.49 -23.02
N THR A 213 -30.31 51.15 -24.16
CA THR A 213 -31.21 50.73 -25.25
C THR A 213 -30.46 50.09 -26.41
N ASP A 214 -31.21 49.51 -27.36
CA ASP A 214 -30.69 48.98 -28.64
C ASP A 214 -29.61 47.88 -28.46
N ILE A 215 -29.62 47.16 -27.34
CA ILE A 215 -28.72 46.02 -27.09
C ILE A 215 -29.01 44.91 -28.08
N ARG A 216 -27.99 44.52 -28.85
CA ARG A 216 -28.00 43.33 -29.71
C ARG A 216 -27.72 42.09 -28.87
N ASN A 217 -26.52 42.04 -28.28
CA ASN A 217 -26.13 40.94 -27.40
C ASN A 217 -25.13 41.39 -26.32
N VAL A 218 -25.17 40.69 -25.18
CA VAL A 218 -24.09 40.65 -24.19
C VAL A 218 -23.38 39.32 -24.38
N GLN A 219 -22.05 39.32 -24.41
CA GLN A 219 -21.26 38.17 -24.79
C GLN A 219 -19.94 38.06 -24.03
N THR A 220 -19.36 36.86 -23.99
CA THR A 220 -18.00 36.63 -23.46
C THR A 220 -17.08 36.18 -24.58
N ALA A 221 -15.83 36.62 -24.63
CA ALA A 221 -14.84 36.00 -25.51
C ALA A 221 -13.80 35.28 -24.66
N ILE A 222 -13.91 33.96 -24.46
CA ILE A 222 -12.95 33.18 -23.64
C ILE A 222 -11.93 32.53 -24.58
N ILE A 223 -10.69 32.98 -24.53
CA ILE A 223 -9.70 32.72 -25.59
C ILE A 223 -9.01 31.36 -25.38
N ASN A 224 -9.01 30.51 -26.41
CA ASN A 224 -8.20 29.30 -26.49
C ASN A 224 -7.08 29.49 -27.51
N GLU A 225 -5.90 29.86 -27.03
CA GLU A 225 -4.74 30.15 -27.88
C GLU A 225 -4.22 28.93 -28.65
N GLN A 226 -4.35 27.72 -28.09
CA GLN A 226 -3.86 26.50 -28.71
C GLN A 226 -4.68 26.13 -29.95
N LYS A 227 -6.00 26.34 -29.87
CA LYS A 227 -6.92 26.06 -30.98
C LYS A 227 -7.05 27.22 -31.97
N GLY A 228 -6.63 28.42 -31.60
CA GLY A 228 -6.89 29.61 -32.39
C GLY A 228 -8.36 30.07 -32.35
N THR A 229 -9.10 29.67 -31.32
CA THR A 229 -10.54 29.93 -31.16
C THR A 229 -10.83 30.74 -29.90
N TYR A 230 -12.03 31.30 -29.78
CA TYR A 230 -12.60 31.70 -28.49
C TYR A 230 -14.00 31.11 -28.31
N LEU A 231 -14.32 30.73 -27.08
CA LEU A 231 -15.66 30.31 -26.69
C LEU A 231 -16.51 31.55 -26.40
N ASN A 232 -17.66 31.63 -27.07
CA ASN A 232 -18.55 32.76 -27.02
C ASN A 232 -19.88 32.39 -26.34
N CYS A 233 -20.01 32.74 -25.05
CA CYS A 233 -21.27 32.63 -24.32
C CYS A 233 -22.05 33.93 -24.48
N GLN A 234 -23.17 33.90 -25.19
CA GLN A 234 -23.88 35.09 -25.65
C GLN A 234 -25.34 35.04 -25.25
N TYR A 235 -25.92 36.20 -24.96
CA TYR A 235 -27.36 36.37 -24.82
C TYR A 235 -27.86 37.49 -25.73
N PHE A 236 -28.77 37.15 -26.64
CA PHE A 236 -29.38 38.10 -27.57
C PHE A 236 -30.67 38.66 -26.99
N ALA A 237 -30.67 39.96 -26.70
CA ALA A 237 -31.78 40.60 -25.97
C ALA A 237 -33.09 40.59 -26.76
N ALA A 238 -33.02 40.83 -28.07
CA ALA A 238 -34.19 40.85 -28.95
C ALA A 238 -34.89 39.49 -29.08
N TYR A 239 -34.11 38.40 -28.99
CA TYR A 239 -34.60 37.02 -29.18
C TYR A 239 -34.85 36.29 -27.87
N LYS A 240 -34.36 36.84 -26.74
CA LYS A 240 -34.37 36.20 -25.42
C LYS A 240 -33.71 34.82 -25.41
N GLU A 241 -32.71 34.65 -26.27
CA GLU A 241 -32.03 33.38 -26.50
C GLU A 241 -30.57 33.48 -26.08
N GLY A 242 -30.10 32.42 -25.42
CA GLY A 242 -28.72 32.26 -24.99
C GLY A 242 -28.01 31.18 -25.81
N VAL A 243 -26.80 31.45 -26.29
CA VAL A 243 -26.04 30.52 -27.14
C VAL A 243 -24.58 30.42 -26.71
N ILE A 244 -23.99 29.25 -26.94
CA ILE A 244 -22.56 29.00 -26.75
C ILE A 244 -21.99 28.60 -28.10
N GLU A 245 -21.02 29.37 -28.59
CA GLU A 245 -20.44 29.18 -29.92
C GLU A 245 -18.91 29.21 -29.83
N GLU A 246 -18.22 28.23 -30.39
CA GLU A 246 -16.76 28.30 -30.56
C GLU A 246 -16.45 29.00 -31.88
N THR A 247 -15.69 30.11 -31.82
CA THR A 247 -15.38 30.94 -32.98
C THR A 247 -13.88 30.93 -33.26
N ASP A 248 -13.46 30.54 -34.47
CA ASP A 248 -12.10 30.77 -34.94
C ASP A 248 -11.91 32.25 -35.25
N TYR A 249 -11.09 32.92 -34.44
CA TYR A 249 -10.89 34.36 -34.55
C TYR A 249 -9.99 34.73 -35.73
N ASN A 250 -9.30 33.79 -36.38
CA ASN A 250 -8.47 34.05 -37.55
C ASN A 250 -9.29 34.23 -38.83
N LEU A 251 -10.58 33.83 -38.80
CA LEU A 251 -11.47 33.85 -39.96
C LEU A 251 -12.17 35.20 -40.18
N HIS A 252 -12.06 36.15 -39.25
CA HIS A 252 -12.63 37.49 -39.40
C HIS A 252 -11.70 38.60 -38.85
N PRO A 253 -11.40 39.67 -39.63
CA PRO A 253 -10.45 40.70 -39.23
C PRO A 253 -10.76 41.38 -37.89
N THR A 254 -12.03 41.70 -37.62
CA THR A 254 -12.44 42.36 -36.37
C THR A 254 -12.31 41.42 -35.17
N SER A 255 -12.59 40.13 -35.35
CA SER A 255 -12.42 39.11 -34.30
C SER A 255 -10.95 38.89 -33.98
N PHE A 256 -10.11 38.84 -35.01
CA PHE A 256 -8.66 38.75 -34.85
C PHE A 256 -8.11 39.96 -34.10
N ALA A 257 -8.46 41.18 -34.53
CA ALA A 257 -8.03 42.43 -33.91
C ALA A 257 -8.48 42.52 -32.44
N MET A 258 -9.72 42.15 -32.15
CA MET A 258 -10.26 42.08 -30.80
C MET A 258 -9.40 41.18 -29.89
N VAL A 259 -9.11 39.95 -30.32
CA VAL A 259 -8.30 39.00 -29.55
C VAL A 259 -6.88 39.51 -29.34
N GLN A 260 -6.25 40.07 -30.39
CA GLN A 260 -4.90 40.66 -30.24
C GLN A 260 -4.88 41.81 -29.23
N GLU A 261 -5.92 42.65 -29.20
CA GLU A 261 -6.02 43.74 -28.23
C GLU A 261 -6.25 43.23 -26.80
N MET A 262 -7.13 42.24 -26.62
CA MET A 262 -7.40 41.63 -25.31
C MET A 262 -6.15 40.98 -24.70
N LYS A 263 -5.32 40.33 -25.51
CA LYS A 263 -4.08 39.65 -25.08
C LYS A 263 -3.02 40.61 -24.53
N LYS A 264 -3.08 41.91 -24.85
CA LYS A 264 -2.08 42.88 -24.38
C LYS A 264 -2.12 43.09 -22.87
N SER A 265 -3.31 43.16 -22.28
CA SER A 265 -3.50 43.41 -20.84
C SER A 265 -4.95 43.15 -20.42
N ALA A 266 -5.18 42.79 -19.16
CA ALA A 266 -6.51 42.66 -18.55
C ALA A 266 -7.24 44.01 -18.36
N HIS A 267 -6.60 45.13 -18.73
CA HIS A 267 -7.20 46.47 -18.68
C HIS A 267 -7.45 47.07 -20.07
N THR A 268 -7.19 46.32 -21.15
CA THR A 268 -7.45 46.82 -22.50
C THR A 268 -8.93 46.82 -22.82
N THR A 269 -9.29 47.73 -23.71
CA THR A 269 -10.65 47.93 -24.20
C THR A 269 -10.62 47.91 -25.72
N PHE A 270 -11.54 47.19 -26.34
CA PHE A 270 -11.68 47.14 -27.78
C PHE A 270 -13.09 47.57 -28.15
N SER A 271 -13.23 48.73 -28.79
CA SER A 271 -14.53 49.26 -29.18
C SER A 271 -14.47 49.91 -30.56
N GLY A 272 -15.57 49.84 -31.28
CA GLY A 272 -15.69 50.42 -32.62
C GLY A 272 -17.09 50.27 -33.17
N SER A 273 -17.25 50.59 -34.45
CA SER A 273 -18.46 50.33 -35.22
C SER A 273 -18.12 49.66 -36.54
N MET A 274 -19.09 48.95 -37.10
CA MET A 274 -19.04 48.41 -38.46
C MET A 274 -20.18 49.01 -39.27
N GLU A 275 -19.87 49.50 -40.46
CA GLU A 275 -20.83 50.12 -41.38
C GLU A 275 -20.51 49.70 -42.83
N GLY A 276 -21.50 49.79 -43.73
CA GLY A 276 -21.29 49.57 -45.15
C GLY A 276 -20.66 48.21 -45.50
N LEU A 277 -19.51 48.23 -46.18
CA LEU A 277 -18.85 47.01 -46.66
C LEU A 277 -18.38 46.11 -45.50
N GLU A 278 -17.85 46.68 -44.42
CA GLU A 278 -17.34 45.92 -43.28
C GLU A 278 -18.47 45.14 -42.59
N LEU A 279 -19.62 45.79 -42.38
CA LEU A 279 -20.81 45.16 -41.80
C LEU A 279 -21.36 44.04 -42.70
N ASN A 280 -21.35 44.22 -44.02
CA ASN A 280 -21.78 43.18 -44.95
C ASN A 280 -20.85 41.96 -44.93
N THR A 281 -19.54 42.16 -44.88
CA THR A 281 -18.56 41.06 -44.71
C THR A 281 -18.79 40.30 -43.40
N PHE A 282 -19.07 41.01 -42.30
CA PHE A 282 -19.40 40.38 -41.03
C PHE A 282 -20.68 39.53 -41.09
N ARG A 283 -21.74 40.02 -41.74
CA ARG A 283 -22.99 39.26 -41.95
C ARG A 283 -22.79 37.98 -42.74
N GLU A 284 -22.05 38.05 -43.84
CA GLU A 284 -21.75 36.89 -44.69
C GLU A 284 -20.93 35.84 -43.94
N TRP A 285 -19.91 36.28 -43.21
CA TRP A 285 -19.10 35.41 -42.36
C TRP A 285 -19.95 34.67 -41.32
N ARG A 286 -20.83 35.38 -40.60
CA ARG A 286 -21.74 34.74 -39.62
C ARG A 286 -22.61 33.64 -40.25
N LYS A 287 -23.13 33.88 -41.47
CA LYS A 287 -23.95 32.92 -42.22
C LYS A 287 -23.13 31.71 -42.69
N GLN A 288 -21.91 31.93 -43.18
CA GLN A 288 -21.00 30.88 -43.65
C GLN A 288 -20.59 29.91 -42.55
N TYR A 289 -20.31 30.43 -41.34
CA TYR A 289 -19.87 29.63 -40.20
C TYR A 289 -21.02 29.23 -39.27
N ASN A 290 -22.25 29.31 -39.76
CA ASN A 290 -23.46 28.82 -39.10
C ASN A 290 -23.65 29.36 -37.67
N GLN A 291 -23.29 30.63 -37.45
CA GLN A 291 -23.56 31.33 -36.19
C GLN A 291 -25.06 31.60 -36.02
N PHE A 292 -25.47 31.87 -34.78
CA PHE A 292 -26.84 32.11 -34.38
C PHE A 292 -27.51 33.14 -35.31
N PRO A 293 -28.66 32.80 -35.92
CA PRO A 293 -29.36 33.69 -36.84
C PRO A 293 -29.82 34.98 -36.15
N ASP A 294 -29.44 36.13 -36.72
CA ASP A 294 -29.76 37.46 -36.20
C ASP A 294 -30.39 38.32 -37.32
N PRO A 295 -31.70 38.16 -37.60
CA PRO A 295 -32.36 38.90 -38.66
C PRO A 295 -32.33 40.43 -38.49
N LEU A 296 -32.28 40.94 -37.25
CA LEU A 296 -32.24 42.38 -37.00
C LEU A 296 -30.89 42.97 -37.43
N LEU A 297 -29.81 42.19 -37.32
CA LEU A 297 -28.52 42.58 -37.87
C LEU A 297 -28.59 42.81 -39.39
N ASP A 298 -29.47 42.13 -40.14
CA ASP A 298 -29.63 42.32 -41.59
C ASP A 298 -30.38 43.62 -41.95
N GLU A 299 -31.12 44.23 -41.00
CA GLU A 299 -31.97 45.41 -41.23
C GLU A 299 -31.34 46.75 -40.82
N VAL A 300 -30.22 46.73 -40.10
CA VAL A 300 -29.56 47.95 -39.58
C VAL A 300 -28.44 48.48 -40.48
N ASP A 301 -28.17 49.79 -40.44
CA ASP A 301 -27.08 50.36 -41.24
C ASP A 301 -25.70 50.28 -40.56
N SER A 302 -25.70 50.09 -39.23
CA SER A 302 -24.49 50.08 -38.40
C SER A 302 -24.65 49.14 -37.21
N ILE A 303 -23.53 48.64 -36.69
CA ILE A 303 -23.45 48.04 -35.36
C ILE A 303 -22.27 48.61 -34.60
N HIS A 304 -22.40 48.70 -33.28
CA HIS A 304 -21.35 49.15 -32.38
C HIS A 304 -21.00 48.00 -31.43
N TYR A 305 -19.73 47.87 -31.10
CA TYR A 305 -19.23 46.83 -30.20
C TYR A 305 -18.30 47.42 -29.16
N TYR A 306 -18.36 46.88 -27.95
CA TYR A 306 -17.61 47.32 -26.79
C TYR A 306 -17.15 46.07 -26.04
N PHE A 307 -15.84 45.85 -25.98
CA PHE A 307 -15.24 44.74 -25.27
C PHE A 307 -14.26 45.22 -24.23
N TYR A 308 -14.40 44.69 -23.03
CA TYR A 308 -13.50 44.93 -21.92
C TYR A 308 -12.76 43.63 -21.58
N SER A 309 -11.42 43.67 -21.65
CA SER A 309 -10.57 42.50 -21.36
C SER A 309 -10.61 42.11 -19.90
N ILE A 310 -10.40 40.83 -19.61
CA ILE A 310 -10.17 40.27 -18.27
C ILE A 310 -8.93 39.35 -18.26
N GLY A 311 -8.05 39.49 -19.25
CA GLY A 311 -6.85 38.65 -19.42
C GLY A 311 -7.07 37.63 -20.55
N GLN A 312 -7.31 36.36 -20.21
CA GLN A 312 -7.61 35.30 -21.19
C GLN A 312 -9.08 35.27 -21.63
N GLY A 313 -9.75 36.41 -21.52
CA GLY A 313 -11.03 36.63 -22.16
C GLY A 313 -11.50 38.07 -22.09
N GLY A 314 -12.79 38.29 -22.35
CA GLY A 314 -13.40 39.61 -22.19
C GLY A 314 -14.93 39.57 -22.12
N LEU A 315 -15.51 40.61 -21.55
CA LEU A 315 -16.95 40.87 -21.61
C LEU A 315 -17.23 41.84 -22.76
N GLY A 316 -18.13 41.43 -23.65
CA GLY A 316 -18.57 42.18 -24.81
C GLY A 316 -20.02 42.63 -24.72
N LEU A 317 -20.30 43.80 -25.26
CA LEU A 317 -21.63 44.32 -25.53
C LEU A 317 -21.66 44.80 -26.98
N SER A 318 -22.63 44.33 -27.76
CA SER A 318 -22.91 44.90 -29.08
C SER A 318 -24.28 45.57 -29.08
N THR A 319 -24.41 46.68 -29.81
CA THR A 319 -25.64 47.44 -29.94
C THR A 319 -25.91 47.85 -31.38
N TYR A 320 -27.18 48.05 -31.71
CA TYR A 320 -27.60 48.52 -33.04
C TYR A 320 -27.44 50.04 -33.23
N LYS A 321 -27.18 50.76 -32.13
CA LYS A 321 -26.86 52.20 -32.12
C LYS A 321 -25.75 52.50 -31.13
N SER A 322 -25.04 53.62 -31.32
CA SER A 322 -24.01 54.07 -30.37
C SER A 322 -24.55 54.19 -28.95
N LEU A 323 -23.80 53.68 -27.98
CA LEU A 323 -24.05 53.92 -26.55
C LEU A 323 -23.81 55.39 -26.18
N SER A 324 -24.52 55.86 -25.15
CA SER A 324 -24.23 57.13 -24.48
C SER A 324 -23.01 57.00 -23.54
N GLU A 325 -22.42 58.14 -23.13
CA GLU A 325 -21.34 58.14 -22.12
C GLU A 325 -21.79 57.49 -20.80
N GLU A 326 -23.01 57.75 -20.34
CA GLU A 326 -23.59 57.10 -19.17
C GLU A 326 -23.71 55.58 -19.37
N GLY A 327 -24.17 55.14 -20.54
CA GLY A 327 -24.27 53.71 -20.86
C GLY A 327 -22.92 53.00 -20.86
N LEU A 328 -21.87 53.67 -21.35
CA LEU A 328 -20.49 53.16 -21.35
C LEU A 328 -19.95 53.01 -19.93
N GLU A 329 -20.17 54.00 -19.07
CA GLU A 329 -19.73 53.97 -17.68
C GLU A 329 -20.48 52.90 -16.87
N ILE A 330 -21.79 52.75 -17.10
CA ILE A 330 -22.58 51.66 -16.53
C ILE A 330 -22.00 50.31 -17.00
N PHE A 331 -21.82 50.08 -18.30
CA PHE A 331 -21.31 48.80 -18.80
C PHE A 331 -19.90 48.47 -18.26
N LYS A 332 -19.04 49.47 -18.08
CA LYS A 332 -17.74 49.31 -17.43
C LYS A 332 -17.84 48.83 -15.98
N ARG A 333 -18.84 49.30 -15.21
CA ARG A 333 -19.11 48.77 -13.86
C ARG A 333 -19.56 47.32 -13.88
N PHE A 334 -20.36 46.92 -14.86
CA PHE A 334 -20.76 45.52 -15.05
C PHE A 334 -19.57 44.63 -15.39
N HIS A 335 -18.66 45.09 -16.25
CA HIS A 335 -17.40 44.39 -16.53
C HIS A 335 -16.56 44.15 -15.26
N ASN A 336 -16.40 45.16 -14.40
CA ASN A 336 -15.65 45.00 -13.15
C ASN A 336 -16.25 43.91 -12.27
N VAL A 337 -17.58 43.81 -12.20
CA VAL A 337 -18.26 42.75 -11.43
C VAL A 337 -18.21 41.39 -12.13
N PHE A 338 -18.27 41.37 -13.46
CA PHE A 338 -18.18 40.17 -14.28
C PHE A 338 -16.84 39.43 -14.11
N THR A 339 -15.76 40.11 -13.73
CA THR A 339 -14.47 39.46 -13.40
C THR A 339 -14.63 38.32 -12.37
N LEU A 340 -15.58 38.46 -11.42
CA LEU A 340 -15.92 37.41 -10.45
C LEU A 340 -16.58 36.20 -11.11
N ALA A 341 -17.47 36.41 -12.08
CA ALA A 341 -18.13 35.36 -12.85
C ALA A 341 -17.12 34.57 -13.69
N TYR A 342 -16.21 35.29 -14.35
CA TYR A 342 -15.16 34.64 -15.13
C TYR A 342 -14.19 33.85 -14.24
N ARG A 343 -13.82 34.37 -13.07
CA ARG A 343 -13.02 33.62 -12.12
C ARG A 343 -13.71 32.32 -11.69
N ARG A 344 -15.00 32.40 -11.38
CA ARG A 344 -15.83 31.24 -11.03
C ARG A 344 -15.91 30.23 -12.18
N PHE A 345 -16.04 30.70 -13.42
CA PHE A 345 -16.02 29.84 -14.61
C PHE A 345 -14.71 29.05 -14.72
N ILE A 346 -13.56 29.71 -14.57
CA ILE A 346 -12.25 29.03 -14.58
C ILE A 346 -12.16 28.00 -13.45
N ASP A 347 -12.57 28.39 -12.23
CA ASP A 347 -12.53 27.49 -11.08
C ASP A 347 -13.43 26.25 -11.30
N ILE A 348 -14.59 26.42 -11.95
CA ILE A 348 -15.50 25.32 -12.34
C ILE A 348 -14.86 24.44 -13.42
N GLU A 349 -14.33 25.02 -14.51
CA GLU A 349 -13.65 24.24 -15.56
C GLU A 349 -12.51 23.39 -14.99
N LEU A 350 -11.68 24.01 -14.15
CA LEU A 350 -10.60 23.31 -13.45
C LEU A 350 -11.15 22.17 -12.58
N ALA A 351 -12.22 22.40 -11.82
CA ALA A 351 -12.85 21.37 -11.00
C ALA A 351 -13.41 20.21 -11.84
N PHE A 352 -13.98 20.49 -13.01
CA PHE A 352 -14.45 19.45 -13.94
C PHE A 352 -13.29 18.64 -14.53
N THR A 353 -12.22 19.29 -14.97
CA THR A 353 -11.01 18.60 -15.45
C THR A 353 -10.38 17.74 -14.35
N GLN A 354 -10.25 18.27 -13.14
CA GLN A 354 -9.73 17.53 -11.98
C GLN A 354 -10.63 16.35 -11.59
N ALA A 355 -11.96 16.53 -11.63
CA ALA A 355 -12.90 15.43 -11.37
C ALA A 355 -12.80 14.33 -12.43
N ARG A 356 -12.63 14.69 -13.71
CA ARG A 356 -12.40 13.72 -14.79
C ARG A 356 -11.08 12.99 -14.60
N GLU A 357 -10.00 13.71 -14.30
CA GLU A 357 -8.69 13.10 -14.03
C GLU A 357 -8.77 12.14 -12.83
N ALA A 358 -9.42 12.54 -11.75
CA ALA A 358 -9.62 11.68 -10.57
C ALA A 358 -10.43 10.40 -10.90
N GLN A 359 -11.41 10.47 -11.80
CA GLN A 359 -12.13 9.28 -12.28
C GLN A 359 -11.22 8.33 -13.06
N ILE A 360 -10.35 8.88 -13.93
CA ILE A 360 -9.38 8.10 -14.70
C ILE A 360 -8.38 7.44 -13.74
N GLU A 361 -7.82 8.19 -12.79
CA GLU A 361 -6.90 7.64 -11.77
C GLU A 361 -7.55 6.54 -10.94
N ALA A 362 -8.80 6.71 -10.50
CA ALA A 362 -9.52 5.68 -9.76
C ALA A 362 -9.75 4.41 -10.59
N ALA A 363 -9.98 4.55 -11.91
CA ALA A 363 -10.10 3.42 -12.83
C ALA A 363 -8.75 2.71 -13.04
N VAL A 364 -7.69 3.47 -13.29
CA VAL A 364 -6.31 2.96 -13.43
C VAL A 364 -5.88 2.20 -12.18
N GLU A 365 -6.23 2.71 -11.00
CA GLU A 365 -5.95 2.07 -9.72
C GLU A 365 -6.64 0.72 -9.57
N ARG A 366 -7.88 0.59 -10.03
CA ARG A 366 -8.60 -0.71 -10.01
C ARG A 366 -7.95 -1.72 -10.95
N VAL A 367 -7.55 -1.28 -12.15
CA VAL A 367 -6.80 -2.13 -13.10
C VAL A 367 -5.47 -2.55 -12.48
N ARG A 368 -4.75 -1.63 -11.85
CA ARG A 368 -3.50 -1.94 -11.13
C ARG A 368 -3.70 -2.96 -10.03
N ALA A 369 -4.72 -2.78 -9.19
CA ALA A 369 -5.05 -3.69 -8.10
C ALA A 369 -5.39 -5.10 -8.62
N GLN A 370 -6.20 -5.20 -9.68
CA GLN A 370 -6.52 -6.48 -10.31
C GLN A 370 -5.29 -7.15 -10.94
N SER A 371 -4.40 -6.36 -11.53
CA SER A 371 -3.14 -6.83 -12.12
C SER A 371 -2.15 -7.33 -11.05
N MET A 372 -2.07 -6.64 -9.90
CA MET A 372 -1.25 -7.06 -8.76
C MET A 372 -1.78 -8.32 -8.07
N ALA A 373 -3.06 -8.64 -8.25
CA ALA A 373 -3.68 -9.84 -7.71
C ALA A 373 -3.52 -11.09 -8.60
N MET A 374 -2.76 -10.99 -9.70
CA MET A 374 -2.43 -12.13 -10.55
C MET A 374 -1.54 -13.14 -9.81
N TYR A 375 -1.92 -14.41 -9.86
CA TYR A 375 -1.13 -15.54 -9.34
C TYR A 375 -0.58 -16.42 -10.47
N GLN A 376 -1.25 -16.44 -11.61
CA GLN A 376 -0.87 -17.20 -12.80
C GLN A 376 -1.22 -16.39 -14.06
N THR A 377 -0.56 -16.72 -15.18
CA THR A 377 -0.79 -16.03 -16.47
C THR A 377 -2.23 -16.17 -16.96
N THR A 378 -2.94 -17.23 -16.55
CA THR A 378 -4.36 -17.39 -16.88
C THR A 378 -5.22 -16.33 -16.20
N ASP A 379 -4.78 -15.62 -15.16
CA ASP A 379 -5.54 -14.52 -14.52
C ASP A 379 -5.66 -13.26 -15.40
N LEU A 380 -4.95 -13.18 -16.53
CA LEU A 380 -5.05 -12.05 -17.48
C LEU A 380 -6.47 -11.79 -17.99
N HIS A 381 -7.33 -12.82 -18.08
CA HIS A 381 -8.73 -12.61 -18.42
C HIS A 381 -9.46 -11.71 -17.43
N LYS A 382 -9.14 -11.82 -16.13
CA LYS A 382 -9.73 -10.97 -15.07
C LYS A 382 -9.24 -9.54 -15.17
N VAL A 383 -7.98 -9.35 -15.59
CA VAL A 383 -7.43 -8.01 -15.85
C VAL A 383 -8.15 -7.38 -17.03
N ASN A 384 -8.32 -8.09 -18.15
CA ASN A 384 -9.11 -7.61 -19.29
C ASN A 384 -10.54 -7.26 -18.90
N GLU A 385 -11.20 -8.11 -18.11
CA GLU A 385 -12.56 -7.86 -17.62
C GLU A 385 -12.61 -6.55 -16.80
N GLU A 386 -11.65 -6.34 -15.90
CA GLU A 386 -11.59 -5.11 -15.11
C GLU A 386 -11.29 -3.87 -15.96
N VAL A 387 -10.37 -3.97 -16.93
CA VAL A 387 -10.09 -2.88 -17.89
C VAL A 387 -11.34 -2.54 -18.67
N LEU A 388 -12.02 -3.52 -19.27
CA LEU A 388 -13.26 -3.31 -20.02
C LEU A 388 -14.34 -2.64 -19.15
N ASN A 389 -14.53 -3.14 -17.92
CA ASN A 389 -15.47 -2.57 -16.96
C ASN A 389 -15.15 -1.10 -16.63
N GLN A 390 -13.87 -0.76 -16.48
CA GLN A 390 -13.47 0.63 -16.21
C GLN A 390 -13.66 1.52 -17.45
N LEU A 391 -13.36 1.04 -18.65
CA LEU A 391 -13.59 1.78 -19.89
C LEU A 391 -15.09 2.08 -20.11
N TYR A 392 -15.98 1.12 -19.81
CA TYR A 392 -17.43 1.37 -19.81
C TYR A 392 -17.86 2.43 -18.79
N LYS A 393 -17.32 2.40 -17.56
CA LYS A 393 -17.62 3.42 -16.54
C LYS A 393 -17.10 4.81 -16.92
N LEU A 394 -15.95 4.86 -17.59
CA LEU A 394 -15.38 6.10 -18.13
C LEU A 394 -16.11 6.60 -19.38
N LYS A 395 -17.05 5.82 -19.93
CA LYS A 395 -17.85 6.14 -21.12
C LYS A 395 -16.98 6.39 -22.36
N VAL A 396 -15.99 5.52 -22.60
CA VAL A 396 -15.19 5.56 -23.83
C VAL A 396 -16.10 5.28 -25.03
N ASP A 397 -16.18 6.24 -25.96
CA ASP A 397 -17.10 6.19 -27.09
C ASP A 397 -16.69 5.12 -28.12
N GLY A 398 -17.68 4.43 -28.69
CA GLY A 398 -17.47 3.39 -29.70
C GLY A 398 -16.81 2.08 -29.21
N LEU A 399 -16.61 1.88 -27.90
CA LEU A 399 -15.92 0.71 -27.34
C LEU A 399 -16.60 -0.63 -27.68
N THR A 400 -15.81 -1.58 -28.19
CA THR A 400 -16.24 -2.94 -28.54
C THR A 400 -15.41 -4.04 -27.87
N GLY A 401 -14.24 -3.72 -27.29
CA GLY A 401 -13.37 -4.73 -26.71
C GLY A 401 -12.05 -4.22 -26.14
N VAL A 402 -11.34 -5.11 -25.46
CA VAL A 402 -9.99 -4.91 -24.93
C VAL A 402 -9.17 -6.18 -25.07
N SER A 403 -7.88 -6.00 -25.39
CA SER A 403 -6.97 -7.11 -25.63
C SER A 403 -5.56 -6.80 -25.14
N ILE A 404 -4.95 -7.77 -24.47
CA ILE A 404 -3.54 -7.73 -24.07
C ILE A 404 -2.78 -8.66 -25.00
N TYR A 405 -1.76 -8.13 -25.65
CA TYR A 405 -0.88 -8.84 -26.58
C TYR A 405 0.49 -8.92 -25.92
N LEU A 406 1.03 -10.12 -25.79
CA LEU A 406 2.41 -10.33 -25.37
C LEU A 406 3.18 -11.05 -26.48
N VAL A 407 4.43 -10.65 -26.71
CA VAL A 407 5.30 -11.21 -27.73
C VAL A 407 6.52 -11.86 -27.08
N ASP A 408 6.83 -13.08 -27.49
CA ASP A 408 8.04 -13.78 -27.03
C ASP A 408 9.27 -13.47 -27.91
N GLU A 409 10.42 -14.01 -27.51
CA GLU A 409 11.71 -13.81 -28.22
C GLU A 409 11.72 -14.36 -29.66
N TYR A 410 10.75 -15.19 -30.04
CA TYR A 410 10.62 -15.77 -31.37
C TYR A 410 9.60 -15.03 -32.26
N ASP A 411 9.08 -13.89 -31.82
CA ASP A 411 7.99 -13.15 -32.45
C ASP A 411 6.66 -13.90 -32.48
N THR A 412 6.47 -14.82 -31.54
CA THR A 412 5.17 -15.45 -31.34
C THR A 412 4.34 -14.59 -30.41
N VAL A 413 3.17 -14.18 -30.89
CA VAL A 413 2.22 -13.37 -30.14
C VAL A 413 1.24 -14.28 -29.42
N THR A 414 1.00 -14.00 -28.15
CA THR A 414 -0.14 -14.50 -27.38
C THR A 414 -1.08 -13.35 -27.06
N ILE A 415 -2.33 -13.47 -27.48
CA ILE A 415 -3.40 -12.51 -27.19
C ILE A 415 -4.29 -13.08 -26.10
N TRP A 416 -4.63 -12.25 -25.12
CA TRP A 416 -5.80 -12.42 -24.28
C TRP A 416 -6.79 -11.36 -24.73
N ASP A 417 -7.88 -11.79 -25.36
CA ASP A 417 -8.86 -10.90 -25.97
C ASP A 417 -10.18 -10.99 -25.21
N LEU A 418 -10.85 -9.85 -25.06
CA LEU A 418 -12.21 -9.73 -24.56
C LEU A 418 -12.95 -8.69 -25.42
N SER A 419 -13.37 -9.10 -26.61
CA SER A 419 -14.04 -8.24 -27.57
C SER A 419 -15.36 -8.79 -28.11
N SER A 420 -16.16 -7.88 -28.64
CA SER A 420 -17.38 -8.14 -29.40
C SER A 420 -17.37 -7.30 -30.68
N PRO A 421 -16.81 -7.82 -31.79
CA PRO A 421 -16.75 -7.09 -33.06
C PRO A 421 -18.11 -6.52 -33.46
N GLY A 422 -18.17 -5.20 -33.69
CA GLY A 422 -19.41 -4.49 -34.04
C GLY A 422 -20.48 -4.48 -32.93
N ASN A 423 -20.11 -4.77 -31.67
CA ASN A 423 -21.04 -4.94 -30.54
C ASN A 423 -22.19 -5.92 -30.82
N MET A 424 -21.95 -6.95 -31.65
CA MET A 424 -22.98 -7.91 -32.05
C MET A 424 -23.37 -8.93 -30.98
N SER A 425 -22.58 -9.04 -29.90
CA SER A 425 -22.77 -9.99 -28.80
C SER A 425 -22.19 -9.49 -27.48
N ILE A 426 -22.32 -10.24 -26.40
CA ILE A 426 -21.55 -9.99 -25.17
C ILE A 426 -20.08 -10.33 -25.45
N PRO A 427 -19.10 -9.49 -25.04
CA PRO A 427 -17.68 -9.82 -25.18
C PRO A 427 -17.34 -11.16 -24.52
N ASN A 428 -16.64 -12.02 -25.25
CA ASN A 428 -16.21 -13.32 -24.75
C ASN A 428 -14.68 -13.33 -24.60
N SER A 429 -14.18 -13.95 -23.53
CA SER A 429 -12.74 -14.11 -23.34
C SER A 429 -12.21 -15.31 -24.11
N TYR A 430 -11.09 -15.14 -24.81
CA TYR A 430 -10.36 -16.22 -25.46
C TYR A 430 -8.85 -15.90 -25.52
N SER A 431 -8.04 -16.94 -25.74
CA SER A 431 -6.60 -16.79 -25.93
C SER A 431 -6.17 -17.35 -27.28
N ILE A 432 -5.36 -16.56 -28.00
CA ILE A 432 -4.90 -16.87 -29.36
C ILE A 432 -3.38 -16.82 -29.39
N LYS A 433 -2.75 -17.78 -30.07
CA LYS A 433 -1.31 -17.78 -30.30
C LYS A 433 -1.00 -17.86 -31.80
N TYR A 434 -0.15 -16.98 -32.32
CA TYR A 434 0.26 -16.96 -33.73
C TYR A 434 1.68 -16.39 -33.92
N ASP A 435 2.32 -16.74 -35.03
CA ASP A 435 3.61 -16.17 -35.45
C ASP A 435 3.36 -14.86 -36.22
N ALA A 436 3.85 -13.74 -35.68
CA ALA A 436 3.64 -12.42 -36.27
C ALA A 436 4.25 -12.29 -37.67
N LYS A 437 5.31 -13.06 -38.00
CA LYS A 437 5.94 -13.02 -39.33
C LYS A 437 5.09 -13.72 -40.40
N LYS A 438 4.24 -14.66 -39.99
CA LYS A 438 3.39 -15.43 -40.91
C LYS A 438 2.16 -14.63 -41.36
N TYR A 439 1.67 -13.70 -40.54
CA TYR A 439 0.38 -13.03 -40.72
C TYR A 439 0.58 -11.51 -40.77
N PRO A 440 0.76 -10.90 -41.96
CA PRO A 440 1.14 -9.50 -42.09
C PRO A 440 0.17 -8.50 -41.46
N VAL A 441 -1.15 -8.72 -41.55
CA VAL A 441 -2.13 -7.79 -40.97
C VAL A 441 -2.15 -7.92 -39.45
N MET A 442 -2.17 -9.14 -38.93
CA MET A 442 -2.14 -9.39 -37.49
C MET A 442 -0.77 -9.09 -36.86
N GLY A 443 0.32 -9.13 -37.63
CA GLY A 443 1.69 -8.87 -37.18
C GLY A 443 2.17 -7.43 -37.31
N GLU A 444 1.45 -6.56 -38.04
CA GLU A 444 1.81 -5.15 -38.29
C GLU A 444 2.15 -4.38 -37.01
N TRP A 445 1.38 -4.58 -35.94
CA TRP A 445 1.59 -3.89 -34.68
C TRP A 445 2.92 -4.26 -34.02
N VAL A 446 3.44 -5.48 -34.25
CA VAL A 446 4.74 -5.94 -33.71
C VAL A 446 5.87 -5.16 -34.35
N GLU A 447 5.78 -4.89 -35.65
CA GLU A 447 6.77 -4.07 -36.37
C GLU A 447 6.76 -2.62 -35.87
N ILE A 448 5.57 -2.04 -35.69
CA ILE A 448 5.41 -0.70 -35.11
C ILE A 448 5.99 -0.67 -33.69
N TRP A 449 5.62 -1.62 -32.84
CA TRP A 449 6.07 -1.71 -31.46
C TRP A 449 7.60 -1.80 -31.34
N LYS A 450 8.27 -2.56 -32.23
CA LYS A 450 9.72 -2.68 -32.27
C LYS A 450 10.45 -1.43 -32.78
N THR A 451 9.82 -0.65 -33.67
CA THR A 451 10.50 0.44 -34.39
C THR A 451 10.29 1.79 -33.71
N THR A 452 9.06 2.15 -33.35
CA THR A 452 8.73 3.54 -32.96
C THR A 452 9.05 3.88 -31.51
N HIS A 453 9.08 2.88 -30.62
CA HIS A 453 9.25 3.08 -29.16
C HIS A 453 8.25 4.07 -28.54
N GLU A 454 7.13 4.38 -29.22
CA GLU A 454 6.09 5.27 -28.72
C GLU A 454 5.22 4.57 -27.66
N ASP A 455 4.83 5.31 -26.62
CA ASP A 455 3.93 4.82 -25.57
C ASP A 455 2.50 4.60 -26.05
N TYR A 456 2.14 5.21 -27.19
CA TYR A 456 0.82 5.13 -27.78
C TYR A 456 0.86 5.21 -29.30
N PHE A 457 0.08 4.35 -29.97
CA PHE A 457 -0.22 4.44 -31.39
C PHE A 457 -1.63 3.91 -31.68
N VAL A 458 -2.16 4.17 -32.86
CA VAL A 458 -3.49 3.68 -33.28
C VAL A 458 -3.32 2.81 -34.51
N LEU A 459 -3.80 1.56 -34.45
CA LEU A 459 -3.94 0.74 -35.64
C LEU A 459 -5.26 1.10 -36.31
N ASP A 460 -5.15 1.59 -37.54
CA ASP A 460 -6.29 1.98 -38.36
C ASP A 460 -6.70 0.80 -39.26
N ALA A 461 -7.94 0.31 -39.08
CA ALA A 461 -8.48 -0.84 -39.79
C ALA A 461 -9.79 -0.49 -40.50
N PRO A 462 -9.71 0.14 -41.70
CA PRO A 462 -10.87 0.30 -42.56
C PRO A 462 -11.36 -1.06 -43.07
N LYS A 463 -12.59 -1.11 -43.59
CA LYS A 463 -13.27 -2.34 -44.05
C LYS A 463 -12.38 -3.27 -44.89
N GLU A 464 -11.60 -2.74 -45.82
CA GLU A 464 -10.73 -3.53 -46.71
C GLU A 464 -9.63 -4.27 -45.93
N LYS A 465 -9.09 -3.64 -44.89
CA LYS A 465 -8.07 -4.24 -44.01
C LYS A 465 -8.70 -5.25 -43.06
N LEU A 466 -9.89 -4.98 -42.54
CA LEU A 466 -10.66 -5.92 -41.73
C LEU A 466 -10.96 -7.23 -42.50
N ILE A 467 -11.35 -7.14 -43.78
CA ILE A 467 -11.58 -8.33 -44.62
C ILE A 467 -10.31 -9.18 -44.76
N LYS A 468 -9.13 -8.56 -44.90
CA LYS A 468 -7.85 -9.28 -44.93
C LYS A 468 -7.53 -9.94 -43.59
N ALA A 469 -7.76 -9.24 -42.48
CA ALA A 469 -7.59 -9.80 -41.14
C ALA A 469 -8.48 -11.04 -40.93
N VAL A 470 -9.72 -11.05 -41.45
CA VAL A 470 -10.60 -12.24 -41.41
C VAL A 470 -9.96 -13.45 -42.08
N GLU A 471 -9.29 -13.29 -43.22
CA GLU A 471 -8.61 -14.40 -43.91
C GLU A 471 -7.47 -14.98 -43.07
N GLU A 472 -6.67 -14.14 -42.41
CA GLU A 472 -5.62 -14.59 -41.49
C GLU A 472 -6.22 -15.29 -40.26
N PHE A 473 -7.29 -14.74 -39.68
CA PHE A 473 -8.00 -15.36 -38.57
C PHE A 473 -8.62 -16.72 -38.91
N LYS A 474 -8.93 -17.04 -40.17
CA LYS A 474 -9.42 -18.39 -40.53
C LYS A 474 -8.39 -19.48 -40.22
N GLU A 475 -7.11 -19.18 -40.34
CA GLU A 475 -6.05 -20.12 -39.97
C GLU A 475 -5.75 -20.08 -38.48
N ILE A 476 -5.77 -18.89 -37.88
CA ILE A 476 -5.37 -18.68 -36.48
C ILE A 476 -6.47 -19.12 -35.50
N HIS A 477 -7.70 -18.64 -35.71
CA HIS A 477 -8.85 -18.86 -34.85
C HIS A 477 -10.18 -18.77 -35.63
N PRO A 478 -10.63 -19.88 -36.26
CA PRO A 478 -11.78 -19.90 -37.18
C PRO A 478 -13.07 -19.30 -36.63
N GLU A 479 -13.36 -19.49 -35.33
CA GLU A 479 -14.57 -18.94 -34.70
C GLU A 479 -14.55 -17.41 -34.65
N MET A 480 -13.36 -16.81 -34.53
CA MET A 480 -13.22 -15.35 -34.48
C MET A 480 -13.36 -14.75 -35.87
N ALA A 481 -12.81 -15.43 -36.88
CA ALA A 481 -13.00 -15.07 -38.28
C ALA A 481 -14.49 -14.98 -38.64
N ILE A 482 -15.32 -15.92 -38.15
CA ILE A 482 -16.78 -15.92 -38.38
C ILE A 482 -17.43 -14.68 -37.74
N LYS A 483 -17.06 -14.32 -36.50
CA LYS A 483 -17.62 -13.15 -35.80
C LYS A 483 -17.31 -11.85 -36.54
N PHE A 484 -16.04 -11.62 -36.88
CA PHE A 484 -15.64 -10.44 -37.65
C PHE A 484 -16.33 -10.39 -39.02
N LYS A 485 -16.39 -11.53 -39.72
CA LYS A 485 -17.09 -11.63 -41.00
C LYS A 485 -18.56 -11.19 -40.88
N ASN A 486 -19.29 -11.71 -39.89
CA ASN A 486 -20.70 -11.38 -39.67
C ASN A 486 -20.89 -9.88 -39.32
N ALA A 487 -19.97 -9.29 -38.54
CA ALA A 487 -20.00 -7.87 -38.21
C ALA A 487 -19.78 -6.97 -39.44
N ILE A 488 -18.87 -7.37 -40.33
CA ILE A 488 -18.59 -6.65 -41.57
C ILE A 488 -19.76 -6.79 -42.57
N GLU A 489 -20.31 -8.00 -42.72
CA GLU A 489 -21.41 -8.30 -43.66
C GLU A 489 -22.74 -7.66 -43.23
N SER A 490 -23.01 -7.59 -41.92
CA SER A 490 -24.19 -6.89 -41.39
C SER A 490 -24.09 -5.36 -41.49
N GLY A 491 -22.91 -4.82 -41.77
CA GLY A 491 -22.64 -3.39 -41.74
C GLY A 491 -22.44 -2.81 -40.33
N SER A 492 -22.43 -3.66 -39.29
CA SER A 492 -22.20 -3.24 -37.90
C SER A 492 -20.75 -2.82 -37.64
N LEU A 493 -19.80 -3.34 -38.44
CA LEU A 493 -18.39 -2.97 -38.38
C LEU A 493 -17.87 -2.60 -39.78
N ILE A 494 -17.80 -1.30 -40.05
CA ILE A 494 -17.27 -0.75 -41.31
C ILE A 494 -15.85 -0.18 -41.18
N HIS A 495 -15.45 0.13 -39.94
CA HIS A 495 -14.15 0.67 -39.60
C HIS A 495 -13.88 0.31 -38.13
N GLN A 496 -12.65 -0.10 -37.83
CA GLN A 496 -12.19 -0.28 -36.46
C GLN A 496 -10.93 0.55 -36.22
N TRP A 497 -10.90 1.28 -35.11
CA TRP A 497 -9.70 1.90 -34.58
C TRP A 497 -9.24 1.12 -33.37
N ASN A 498 -7.95 0.85 -33.31
CA ASN A 498 -7.33 0.17 -32.19
C ASN A 498 -6.30 1.07 -31.53
N PRO A 499 -6.69 1.90 -30.56
CA PRO A 499 -5.77 2.60 -29.68
C PRO A 499 -4.97 1.60 -28.86
N VAL A 500 -3.65 1.78 -28.88
CA VAL A 500 -2.69 0.84 -28.30
C VAL A 500 -1.82 1.58 -27.29
N GLY A 501 -1.71 1.02 -26.08
CA GLY A 501 -0.76 1.44 -25.05
C GLY A 501 0.41 0.45 -24.97
N ARG A 502 1.62 0.97 -24.87
CA ARG A 502 2.84 0.16 -24.87
C ARG A 502 3.03 -0.61 -23.55
N LEU A 503 3.49 -1.87 -23.67
CA LEU A 503 4.03 -2.68 -22.59
C LEU A 503 5.49 -3.07 -22.89
N SER A 504 6.22 -3.54 -21.89
CA SER A 504 7.61 -3.97 -22.03
C SER A 504 7.78 -5.16 -22.98
N ASP A 505 6.81 -6.08 -22.98
CA ASP A 505 6.82 -7.31 -23.79
C ASP A 505 5.57 -7.42 -24.69
N GLY A 506 5.01 -6.28 -25.11
CA GLY A 506 3.85 -6.25 -25.98
C GLY A 506 3.01 -4.99 -25.84
N VAL A 507 1.69 -5.12 -25.94
CA VAL A 507 0.76 -3.99 -25.93
C VAL A 507 -0.59 -4.29 -25.26
N LEU A 508 -1.25 -3.25 -24.74
CA LEU A 508 -2.66 -3.26 -24.39
C LEU A 508 -3.43 -2.49 -25.47
N SER A 509 -4.37 -3.13 -26.15
CA SER A 509 -5.22 -2.51 -27.16
C SER A 509 -6.66 -2.44 -26.69
N ILE A 510 -7.38 -1.42 -27.14
CA ILE A 510 -8.85 -1.39 -27.07
C ILE A 510 -9.42 -1.34 -28.48
N ASP A 511 -10.63 -1.83 -28.68
CA ASP A 511 -11.32 -1.83 -29.96
C ASP A 511 -12.40 -0.74 -29.99
N LEU A 512 -12.36 0.17 -30.96
CA LEU A 512 -13.34 1.25 -31.12
C LEU A 512 -13.97 1.25 -32.52
N MET A 513 -15.27 1.55 -32.58
CA MET A 513 -16.01 1.82 -33.82
C MET A 513 -16.04 3.32 -34.19
N ASN A 514 -15.48 4.18 -33.35
CA ASN A 514 -15.33 5.62 -33.60
C ASN A 514 -13.86 6.03 -33.43
N PRO A 515 -13.38 7.10 -34.09
CA PRO A 515 -12.03 7.60 -33.90
C PRO A 515 -11.73 7.91 -32.43
N PRO A 516 -10.56 7.53 -31.88
CA PRO A 516 -10.23 7.79 -30.49
C PRO A 516 -10.10 9.28 -30.20
N SER A 517 -10.60 9.69 -29.03
CA SER A 517 -10.42 11.05 -28.51
C SER A 517 -9.08 11.21 -27.78
N GLU A 518 -8.64 12.45 -27.50
CA GLU A 518 -7.48 12.71 -26.64
C GLU A 518 -7.67 12.17 -25.21
N ASP A 519 -8.91 12.15 -24.72
CA ASP A 519 -9.26 11.54 -23.44
C ASP A 519 -9.02 10.02 -23.48
N THR A 520 -9.39 9.36 -24.59
CA THR A 520 -9.13 7.93 -24.82
C THR A 520 -7.64 7.61 -24.84
N LYS A 521 -6.83 8.44 -25.53
CA LYS A 521 -5.37 8.30 -25.53
C LYS A 521 -4.80 8.34 -24.11
N THR A 522 -5.23 9.31 -23.31
CA THR A 522 -4.79 9.46 -21.91
C THR A 522 -5.15 8.22 -21.08
N ILE A 523 -6.38 7.71 -21.22
CA ILE A 523 -6.85 6.51 -20.50
C ILE A 523 -6.01 5.28 -20.87
N VAL A 524 -5.81 5.02 -22.15
CA VAL A 524 -5.08 3.83 -22.64
C VAL A 524 -3.63 3.83 -22.18
N ILE A 525 -2.93 4.97 -22.28
CA ILE A 525 -1.55 5.11 -21.79
C ILE A 525 -1.48 4.79 -20.29
N LYS A 526 -2.35 5.39 -19.47
CA LYS A 526 -2.32 5.20 -18.01
C LYS A 526 -2.66 3.76 -17.61
N MET A 527 -3.67 3.14 -18.24
CA MET A 527 -4.04 1.75 -17.97
C MET A 527 -2.95 0.76 -18.40
N ALA A 528 -2.36 0.95 -19.58
CA ALA A 528 -1.25 0.12 -20.05
C ALA A 528 -0.04 0.24 -19.13
N GLY A 529 0.34 1.45 -18.70
CA GLY A 529 1.43 1.66 -17.76
C GLY A 529 1.19 0.99 -16.40
N ALA A 530 -0.02 1.10 -15.86
CA ALA A 530 -0.39 0.46 -14.60
C ALA A 530 -0.36 -1.07 -14.67
N PHE A 531 -0.89 -1.65 -15.75
CA PHE A 531 -0.78 -3.09 -16.01
C PHE A 531 0.69 -3.50 -16.18
N ASN A 532 1.47 -2.79 -17.00
CA ASN A 532 2.87 -3.13 -17.28
C ASN A 532 3.71 -3.24 -16.01
N MET A 533 3.61 -2.25 -15.12
CA MET A 533 4.35 -2.26 -13.85
C MET A 533 3.97 -3.46 -12.97
N ALA A 534 2.67 -3.76 -12.85
CA ALA A 534 2.20 -4.89 -12.06
C ALA A 534 2.61 -6.23 -12.68
N TYR A 535 2.52 -6.35 -14.00
CA TYR A 535 2.88 -7.56 -14.75
C TYR A 535 4.38 -7.85 -14.70
N GLN A 536 5.24 -6.83 -14.86
CA GLN A 536 6.69 -7.00 -14.71
C GLN A 536 7.04 -7.45 -13.29
N ARG A 537 6.41 -6.89 -12.26
CA ARG A 537 6.59 -7.36 -10.88
C ARG A 537 6.15 -8.81 -10.69
N PHE A 538 5.04 -9.22 -11.32
CA PHE A 538 4.58 -10.60 -11.30
C PHE A 538 5.62 -11.55 -11.92
N LEU A 539 6.21 -11.19 -13.07
CA LEU A 539 7.27 -11.95 -13.72
C LEU A 539 8.55 -12.01 -12.85
N ASP A 540 8.95 -10.88 -12.25
CA ASP A 540 10.10 -10.82 -11.35
C ASP A 540 9.91 -11.72 -10.13
N LEU A 541 8.70 -11.75 -9.55
CA LEU A 541 8.37 -12.64 -8.44
C LEU A 541 8.43 -14.11 -8.83
N GLN A 542 7.84 -14.49 -9.98
CA GLN A 542 7.94 -15.88 -10.47
C GLN A 542 9.40 -16.30 -10.67
N LYS A 543 10.22 -15.41 -11.24
CA LYS A 543 11.65 -15.66 -11.42
C LYS A 543 12.39 -15.79 -10.09
N ALA A 544 12.10 -14.92 -9.12
CA ALA A 544 12.71 -14.95 -7.79
C ALA A 544 12.31 -16.22 -7.01
N GLU A 545 11.06 -16.67 -7.12
CA GLU A 545 10.58 -17.92 -6.51
C GLU A 545 11.28 -19.14 -7.11
N ALA A 546 11.38 -19.21 -8.44
CA ALA A 546 12.11 -20.28 -9.13
C ALA A 546 13.60 -20.31 -8.74
N GLN A 547 14.25 -19.14 -8.67
CA GLN A 547 15.64 -19.02 -8.22
C GLN A 547 15.82 -19.43 -6.76
N THR A 548 14.90 -19.03 -5.89
CA THR A 548 14.92 -19.42 -4.48
C THR A 548 14.79 -20.93 -4.32
N ARG A 549 13.87 -21.55 -5.07
CA ARG A 549 13.69 -23.00 -5.09
C ARG A 549 14.95 -23.73 -5.56
N GLU A 550 15.58 -23.26 -6.64
CA GLU A 550 16.82 -23.85 -7.14
C GLU A 550 17.98 -23.71 -6.14
N ALA A 551 18.12 -22.54 -5.50
CA ALA A 551 19.12 -22.32 -4.46
C ALA A 551 18.91 -23.23 -3.23
N GLN A 552 17.65 -23.51 -2.86
CA GLN A 552 17.34 -24.48 -1.80
C GLN A 552 17.79 -25.89 -2.18
N ILE A 553 17.55 -26.32 -3.43
CA ILE A 553 17.98 -27.63 -3.92
C ILE A 553 19.51 -27.73 -3.91
N GLU A 554 20.23 -26.75 -4.43
CA GLU A 554 21.70 -26.75 -4.41
C GLU A 554 22.27 -26.72 -2.99
N ALA A 555 21.69 -25.93 -2.08
CA ALA A 555 22.11 -25.93 -0.68
C ALA A 555 21.90 -27.28 0.00
N ALA A 556 20.80 -27.97 -0.34
CA ALA A 556 20.50 -29.31 0.17
C ALA A 556 21.50 -30.35 -0.37
N LEU A 557 21.83 -30.31 -1.66
CA LEU A 557 22.87 -31.15 -2.27
C LEU A 557 24.25 -30.88 -1.65
N GLU A 558 24.58 -29.62 -1.38
CA GLU A 558 25.87 -29.25 -0.77
C GLU A 558 25.96 -29.72 0.69
N ARG A 559 24.86 -29.72 1.45
CA ARG A 559 24.84 -30.32 2.80
C ARG A 559 25.15 -31.81 2.76
N VAL A 560 24.64 -32.53 1.75
CA VAL A 560 25.01 -33.94 1.52
C VAL A 560 26.50 -34.04 1.18
N ARG A 561 27.02 -33.27 0.22
CA ARG A 561 28.46 -33.28 -0.13
C ARG A 561 29.36 -32.99 1.06
N ALA A 562 29.04 -31.97 1.86
CA ALA A 562 29.79 -31.59 3.04
C ALA A 562 29.80 -32.70 4.10
N ARG A 563 28.65 -33.36 4.32
CA ARG A 563 28.56 -34.52 5.22
C ARG A 563 29.42 -35.68 4.72
N SER A 564 29.43 -35.95 3.42
CA SER A 564 30.27 -36.97 2.79
C SER A 564 31.76 -36.65 2.90
N LEU A 565 32.15 -35.38 2.73
CA LEU A 565 33.54 -34.95 2.86
C LEU A 565 34.05 -34.99 4.30
N ALA A 566 33.16 -34.87 5.29
CA ALA A 566 33.48 -35.00 6.71
C ALA A 566 33.61 -36.46 7.17
N MET A 567 33.34 -37.43 6.29
CA MET A 567 33.43 -38.85 6.60
C MET A 567 34.90 -39.28 6.77
N HIS A 568 35.22 -39.86 7.92
CA HIS A 568 36.56 -40.36 8.26
C HIS A 568 36.61 -41.88 8.44
N LYS A 569 35.47 -42.51 8.72
CA LYS A 569 35.33 -43.95 8.88
C LYS A 569 34.17 -44.49 8.07
N THR A 570 34.23 -45.77 7.72
CA THR A 570 33.18 -46.44 6.95
C THR A 570 31.85 -46.54 7.69
N ASP A 571 31.83 -46.60 9.03
CA ASP A 571 30.63 -46.65 9.86
C ASP A 571 29.81 -45.33 9.88
N GLU A 572 30.36 -44.24 9.32
CA GLU A 572 29.69 -42.94 9.23
C GLU A 572 28.79 -42.77 8.00
N LEU A 573 28.79 -43.73 7.07
CA LEU A 573 27.97 -43.69 5.84
C LEU A 573 26.49 -43.47 6.16
N GLN A 574 25.96 -44.11 7.21
CA GLN A 574 24.56 -43.98 7.60
C GLN A 574 24.13 -42.55 7.90
N ARG A 575 25.03 -41.72 8.46
CA ARG A 575 24.74 -40.31 8.72
C ARG A 575 24.57 -39.51 7.44
N VAL A 576 25.26 -39.89 6.36
CA VAL A 576 25.06 -39.29 5.03
C VAL A 576 23.69 -39.65 4.49
N ILE A 577 23.27 -40.90 4.64
CA ILE A 577 21.97 -41.41 4.15
C ILE A 577 20.81 -40.71 4.87
N GLN A 578 20.91 -40.55 6.19
CA GLN A 578 19.97 -39.75 6.98
C GLN A 578 19.91 -38.29 6.51
N THR A 579 21.06 -37.71 6.18
CA THR A 579 21.12 -36.34 5.63
C THR A 579 20.40 -36.28 4.28
N VAL A 580 20.62 -37.23 3.37
CA VAL A 580 19.90 -37.30 2.08
C VAL A 580 18.39 -37.34 2.30
N HIS A 581 17.90 -38.20 3.19
CA HIS A 581 16.47 -38.30 3.48
C HIS A 581 15.90 -37.00 4.04
N GLN A 582 16.56 -36.41 5.05
CA GLN A 582 16.12 -35.17 5.67
C GLN A 582 16.07 -34.01 4.66
N GLU A 583 17.05 -33.93 3.78
CA GLU A 583 17.11 -32.89 2.76
C GLU A 583 16.03 -33.05 1.68
N LEU A 584 15.71 -34.28 1.29
CA LEU A 584 14.57 -34.54 0.39
C LEU A 584 13.24 -34.14 1.04
N LEU A 585 13.06 -34.37 2.35
CA LEU A 585 11.89 -33.91 3.10
C LEU A 585 11.85 -32.38 3.23
N ASN A 586 12.98 -31.72 3.50
CA ASN A 586 13.08 -30.26 3.58
C ASN A 586 12.73 -29.57 2.25
N LEU A 587 12.90 -30.27 1.13
CA LEU A 587 12.45 -29.83 -0.19
C LEU A 587 10.97 -30.10 -0.45
N ASN A 588 10.19 -30.50 0.57
CA ASN A 588 8.76 -30.80 0.48
C ASN A 588 8.41 -31.90 -0.54
N ILE A 589 9.32 -32.86 -0.75
CA ILE A 589 8.97 -34.07 -1.50
C ILE A 589 8.11 -34.95 -0.61
N SER A 590 6.94 -35.38 -1.10
CA SER A 590 5.96 -36.19 -0.36
C SER A 590 6.44 -37.64 -0.12
N ILE A 591 7.49 -37.81 0.70
CA ILE A 591 8.04 -39.11 1.09
C ILE A 591 7.37 -39.56 2.38
N SER A 592 6.44 -40.49 2.30
CA SER A 592 5.79 -41.10 3.48
C SER A 592 6.35 -42.47 3.83
N GLY A 593 7.14 -43.07 2.94
CA GLY A 593 7.62 -44.43 3.10
C GLY A 593 9.09 -44.64 3.38
N GLY A 594 9.83 -43.56 3.51
CA GLY A 594 11.27 -43.58 3.71
C GLY A 594 12.04 -43.43 2.40
N SER A 595 13.31 -43.08 2.56
CA SER A 595 14.32 -43.08 1.50
C SER A 595 15.27 -44.23 1.77
N PHE A 596 15.57 -45.00 0.73
CA PHE A 596 16.42 -46.17 0.83
C PHE A 596 17.53 -46.10 -0.19
N ILE A 597 18.70 -46.59 0.22
CA ILE A 597 19.87 -46.68 -0.62
C ILE A 597 20.33 -48.13 -0.63
N ALA A 598 20.54 -48.71 -1.80
CA ALA A 598 21.08 -50.05 -1.96
C ALA A 598 22.43 -50.02 -2.69
N ILE A 599 23.31 -50.95 -2.35
CA ILE A 599 24.56 -51.16 -3.09
C ILE A 599 24.29 -52.17 -4.20
N ASN A 600 24.51 -51.74 -5.44
CA ASN A 600 24.13 -52.53 -6.61
C ASN A 600 24.90 -53.85 -6.71
N SER A 601 26.17 -53.87 -6.28
CA SER A 601 27.00 -55.09 -6.29
C SER A 601 26.60 -56.13 -5.24
N GLU A 602 25.85 -55.74 -4.23
CA GLU A 602 25.39 -56.65 -3.16
C GLU A 602 24.02 -57.27 -3.47
N ILE A 603 23.36 -56.83 -4.55
CA ILE A 603 22.02 -57.29 -4.91
C ILE A 603 22.10 -58.48 -5.89
N GLU A 604 22.05 -59.69 -5.33
CA GLU A 604 21.84 -60.92 -6.11
C GLU A 604 20.37 -61.37 -6.09
N THR A 605 19.92 -62.00 -5.00
CA THR A 605 18.52 -62.37 -4.75
C THR A 605 17.94 -61.63 -3.56
N GLU A 606 18.80 -61.10 -2.68
CA GLU A 606 18.44 -60.40 -1.46
C GLU A 606 18.73 -58.89 -1.62
N ILE A 607 17.94 -58.04 -0.97
CA ILE A 607 18.14 -56.59 -0.99
C ILE A 607 18.70 -56.17 0.37
N HIS A 608 19.95 -55.72 0.35
CA HIS A 608 20.58 -55.04 1.46
C HIS A 608 20.56 -53.54 1.19
N CYS A 609 19.91 -52.78 2.06
CA CYS A 609 19.77 -51.34 1.90
C CYS A 609 19.81 -50.61 3.23
N TRP A 610 20.15 -49.33 3.17
CA TRP A 610 20.05 -48.43 4.32
C TRP A 610 18.80 -47.59 4.13
N GLY A 611 17.91 -47.65 5.11
CA GLY A 611 16.70 -46.85 5.16
C GLY A 611 16.86 -45.67 6.11
N SER A 612 16.19 -44.57 5.80
CA SER A 612 15.92 -43.48 6.74
C SER A 612 14.46 -43.06 6.62
N GLY A 613 13.80 -42.90 7.78
CA GLY A 613 12.38 -42.58 7.88
C GLY A 613 11.43 -43.75 7.55
N GLY A 614 10.13 -43.50 7.74
CA GLY A 614 9.09 -44.51 7.54
C GLY A 614 9.17 -45.66 8.54
N THR A 615 8.90 -46.88 8.09
CA THR A 615 8.85 -48.09 8.93
C THR A 615 10.21 -48.77 9.14
N ALA A 616 11.28 -48.21 8.58
CA ALA A 616 12.65 -48.74 8.63
C ALA A 616 13.66 -47.68 9.09
N ASP A 617 13.25 -46.85 10.05
CA ASP A 617 14.11 -45.81 10.64
C ASP A 617 15.14 -46.45 11.59
N THR A 618 16.24 -46.94 11.02
CA THR A 618 17.30 -47.62 11.77
C THR A 618 18.67 -47.03 11.44
N SER A 619 19.65 -47.24 12.33
CA SER A 619 21.05 -46.84 12.07
C SER A 619 21.88 -47.96 11.43
N GLU A 620 21.27 -49.10 11.11
CA GLU A 620 21.94 -50.30 10.62
C GLU A 620 21.48 -50.64 9.19
N GLN A 621 22.27 -51.48 8.51
CA GLN A 621 21.88 -52.02 7.21
C GLN A 621 20.63 -52.89 7.39
N VAL A 622 19.62 -52.64 6.58
CA VAL A 622 18.36 -53.36 6.57
C VAL A 622 18.41 -54.45 5.51
N HIS A 623 18.01 -55.66 5.90
CA HIS A 623 17.85 -56.78 4.98
C HIS A 623 16.36 -56.96 4.65
N ILE A 624 16.01 -56.87 3.36
CA ILE A 624 14.68 -57.23 2.84
C ILE A 624 14.79 -58.64 2.24
N PRO A 625 14.18 -59.67 2.87
CA PRO A 625 14.26 -61.03 2.36
C PRO A 625 13.54 -61.19 1.02
N TYR A 626 13.96 -62.19 0.24
CA TYR A 626 13.36 -62.48 -1.06
C TYR A 626 11.84 -62.65 -0.97
N PHE A 627 11.12 -61.87 -1.77
CA PHE A 627 9.66 -61.95 -1.88
C PHE A 627 9.28 -62.10 -3.35
N ASP A 628 8.67 -63.23 -3.72
CA ASP A 628 8.33 -63.55 -5.11
C ASP A 628 7.09 -62.78 -5.61
N LYS A 629 7.19 -61.45 -5.62
CA LYS A 629 6.13 -60.53 -6.06
C LYS A 629 6.73 -59.36 -6.85
N PRO A 630 5.94 -58.77 -7.78
CA PRO A 630 6.37 -57.63 -8.59
C PRO A 630 6.97 -56.47 -7.78
N PHE A 631 6.51 -56.29 -6.55
CA PHE A 631 7.05 -55.29 -5.62
C PHE A 631 8.57 -55.38 -5.43
N TYR A 632 9.08 -56.61 -5.35
CA TYR A 632 10.47 -56.90 -5.04
C TYR A 632 11.25 -57.29 -6.30
N THR A 633 10.66 -58.13 -7.15
CA THR A 633 11.32 -58.62 -8.37
C THR A 633 11.53 -57.52 -9.41
N ASN A 634 10.62 -56.54 -9.53
CA ASN A 634 10.81 -55.41 -10.43
C ASN A 634 11.91 -54.46 -9.94
N LEU A 635 12.01 -54.22 -8.62
CA LEU A 635 13.09 -53.40 -8.04
C LEU A 635 14.47 -54.01 -8.33
N ILE A 636 14.64 -55.31 -8.06
CA ILE A 636 15.90 -56.02 -8.39
C ILE A 636 16.18 -55.94 -9.89
N LYS A 637 15.18 -56.22 -10.73
CA LYS A 637 15.34 -56.15 -12.19
C LYS A 637 15.75 -54.75 -12.64
N GLY A 638 15.12 -53.72 -12.10
CA GLY A 638 15.43 -52.32 -12.40
C GLY A 638 16.86 -51.96 -12.02
N ILE A 639 17.32 -52.34 -10.82
CA ILE A 639 18.70 -52.10 -10.36
C ILE A 639 19.70 -52.87 -11.24
N LYS A 640 19.45 -54.15 -11.54
CA LYS A 640 20.32 -54.98 -12.38
C LYS A 640 20.38 -54.56 -13.85
N THR A 641 19.41 -53.77 -14.32
CA THR A 641 19.43 -53.22 -15.69
C THR A 641 20.56 -52.20 -15.86
N GLY A 642 21.05 -51.61 -14.76
CA GLY A 642 22.12 -50.62 -14.77
C GLY A 642 21.62 -49.18 -14.67
N PRO A 643 22.51 -48.18 -14.87
CA PRO A 643 22.20 -46.79 -14.62
C PRO A 643 20.96 -46.30 -15.36
N GLY A 644 20.04 -45.68 -14.64
CA GLY A 644 18.74 -45.31 -15.18
C GLY A 644 17.78 -44.78 -14.13
N PHE A 645 16.54 -44.56 -14.55
CA PHE A 645 15.47 -44.08 -13.68
C PHE A 645 14.17 -44.79 -14.02
N PHE A 646 13.46 -45.26 -13.00
CA PHE A 646 12.15 -45.88 -13.19
C PHE A 646 11.22 -45.54 -12.02
N THR A 647 9.92 -45.65 -12.30
CA THR A 647 8.86 -45.46 -11.32
C THR A 647 7.96 -46.68 -11.30
N GLU A 648 7.40 -46.98 -10.14
CA GLU A 648 6.55 -48.14 -9.92
C GLU A 648 5.35 -47.73 -9.09
N GLU A 649 4.21 -48.33 -9.40
CA GLU A 649 2.93 -48.07 -8.75
C GLU A 649 2.28 -49.41 -8.43
N TYR A 650 1.83 -49.56 -7.19
CA TYR A 650 1.17 -50.77 -6.70
C TYR A 650 -0.13 -50.40 -6.00
N THR A 651 -1.09 -51.31 -6.09
CA THR A 651 -2.41 -51.17 -5.48
C THR A 651 -2.35 -51.27 -3.95
N GLN A 652 -3.41 -50.82 -3.28
CA GLN A 652 -3.53 -50.95 -1.82
C GLN A 652 -3.42 -52.41 -1.35
N LYS A 653 -3.99 -53.35 -2.11
CA LYS A 653 -3.93 -54.79 -1.79
C LYS A 653 -2.49 -55.32 -1.85
N GLU A 654 -1.71 -54.89 -2.84
CA GLU A 654 -0.30 -55.26 -2.97
C GLU A 654 0.54 -54.64 -1.86
N LYS A 655 0.27 -53.37 -1.48
CA LYS A 655 0.89 -52.72 -0.32
C LYS A 655 0.65 -53.52 0.97
N GLU A 656 -0.60 -53.88 1.25
CA GLU A 656 -0.94 -54.67 2.44
C GLU A 656 -0.26 -56.04 2.45
N GLU A 657 -0.19 -56.71 1.30
CA GLU A 657 0.48 -58.00 1.16
C GLU A 657 1.98 -57.85 1.47
N PHE A 658 2.62 -56.83 0.92
CA PHE A 658 4.03 -56.54 1.14
C PHE A 658 4.34 -56.21 2.61
N PHE A 659 3.54 -55.37 3.27
CA PHE A 659 3.76 -55.04 4.67
C PHE A 659 3.50 -56.21 5.63
N LYS A 660 2.49 -57.04 5.37
CA LYS A 660 2.26 -58.28 6.14
C LYS A 660 3.42 -59.25 6.01
N PHE A 661 4.11 -59.25 4.86
CA PHE A 661 5.37 -59.98 4.68
C PHE A 661 6.49 -59.34 5.50
N LEU A 662 6.73 -58.04 5.35
CA LEU A 662 7.79 -57.33 6.08
C LEU A 662 7.66 -57.45 7.60
N PHE A 663 6.45 -57.37 8.18
CA PHE A 663 6.24 -57.50 9.63
C PHE A 663 6.67 -58.84 10.24
N LYS A 664 7.05 -59.83 9.43
CA LYS A 664 7.64 -61.10 9.88
C LYS A 664 9.16 -61.06 10.01
N HIS A 665 9.80 -59.99 9.53
CA HIS A 665 11.26 -59.85 9.44
C HIS A 665 11.73 -58.59 10.17
N GLU A 666 12.91 -58.63 10.78
CA GLU A 666 13.51 -57.44 11.40
C GLU A 666 13.96 -56.42 10.33
N PRO A 667 13.86 -55.10 10.58
CA PRO A 667 13.41 -54.46 11.82
C PRO A 667 11.88 -54.35 11.96
N TRP A 668 11.11 -54.57 10.89
CA TRP A 668 9.65 -54.34 10.87
C TRP A 668 8.84 -55.22 11.82
N SER A 669 9.35 -56.39 12.19
CA SER A 669 8.76 -57.25 13.21
C SER A 669 8.73 -56.60 14.60
N LYS A 670 9.67 -55.68 14.90
CA LYS A 670 9.75 -54.92 16.16
C LYS A 670 8.77 -53.75 16.26
N LEU A 671 8.11 -53.37 15.17
CA LEU A 671 7.10 -52.31 15.19
C LEU A 671 5.93 -52.70 16.11
N ASP A 672 5.37 -51.72 16.82
CA ASP A 672 4.26 -51.95 17.72
C ASP A 672 2.96 -52.24 16.93
N SER A 673 1.94 -52.77 17.63
CA SER A 673 0.67 -53.13 16.99
C SER A 673 -0.07 -51.92 16.41
N LYS A 674 0.15 -50.72 16.96
CA LYS A 674 -0.49 -49.48 16.48
C LYS A 674 0.10 -49.08 15.13
N GLN A 675 1.42 -49.01 15.02
CA GLN A 675 2.15 -48.70 13.78
C GLN A 675 1.84 -49.69 12.67
N LYS A 676 1.79 -51.00 12.98
CA LYS A 676 1.41 -52.05 12.02
C LYS A 676 -0.02 -51.86 11.51
N ASN A 677 -0.96 -51.56 12.40
CA ASN A 677 -2.36 -51.33 12.03
C ASN A 677 -2.53 -50.03 11.22
N GLU A 678 -1.87 -48.94 11.61
CA GLU A 678 -1.88 -47.66 10.89
C GLU A 678 -1.31 -47.82 9.47
N THR A 679 -0.21 -48.57 9.31
CA THR A 679 0.40 -48.83 7.99
C THR A 679 -0.54 -49.61 7.06
N LEU A 680 -1.26 -50.60 7.58
CA LEU A 680 -2.19 -51.41 6.78
C LEU A 680 -3.53 -50.71 6.52
N SER A 681 -4.01 -49.89 7.45
CA SER A 681 -5.32 -49.21 7.34
C SER A 681 -5.27 -47.88 6.58
N SER A 682 -4.08 -47.32 6.39
CA SER A 682 -3.87 -46.08 5.62
C SER A 682 -4.35 -46.26 4.18
N PRO A 683 -5.34 -45.46 3.71
CA PRO A 683 -5.89 -45.58 2.37
C PRO A 683 -4.84 -45.25 1.32
N GLY A 684 -4.96 -45.87 0.14
CA GLY A 684 -4.09 -45.61 -1.00
C GLY A 684 -3.07 -46.71 -1.28
N GLY A 685 -2.47 -46.62 -2.47
CA GLY A 685 -1.50 -47.58 -3.00
C GLY A 685 -0.10 -47.37 -2.44
N TYR A 686 0.88 -47.86 -3.19
CA TYR A 686 2.30 -47.64 -2.94
C TYR A 686 2.95 -47.15 -4.22
N THR A 687 3.70 -46.06 -4.16
CA THR A 687 4.50 -45.59 -5.30
C THR A 687 5.97 -45.52 -4.92
N ARG A 688 6.84 -45.80 -5.88
CA ARG A 688 8.29 -45.72 -5.71
C ARG A 688 8.92 -45.08 -6.94
N SER A 689 9.82 -44.14 -6.70
CA SER A 689 10.75 -43.64 -7.70
C SER A 689 12.14 -44.14 -7.35
N CYS A 690 12.84 -44.72 -8.33
CA CYS A 690 14.18 -45.28 -8.16
C CYS A 690 15.13 -44.67 -9.18
N CYS A 691 16.25 -44.13 -8.70
CA CYS A 691 17.38 -43.71 -9.51
C CYS A 691 18.55 -44.68 -9.27
N VAL A 692 18.95 -45.36 -10.33
CA VAL A 692 20.05 -46.33 -10.33
C VAL A 692 21.30 -45.63 -10.85
N SER A 693 22.35 -45.60 -10.05
CA SER A 693 23.70 -45.14 -10.43
C SER A 693 24.61 -46.36 -10.70
N GLN A 694 25.91 -46.16 -10.88
CA GLN A 694 26.81 -47.26 -11.20
C GLN A 694 27.00 -48.22 -10.01
N HIS A 695 27.24 -47.68 -8.82
CA HIS A 695 27.54 -48.45 -7.61
C HIS A 695 26.39 -48.49 -6.62
N SER A 696 25.58 -47.44 -6.58
CA SER A 696 24.45 -47.31 -5.64
C SER A 696 23.12 -47.04 -6.35
N SER A 697 22.02 -47.32 -5.67
CA SER A 697 20.67 -46.95 -6.11
C SER A 697 19.92 -46.27 -4.98
N ILE A 698 19.30 -45.13 -5.26
CA ILE A 698 18.42 -44.44 -4.30
C ILE A 698 16.98 -44.61 -4.75
N PHE A 699 16.11 -45.02 -3.83
CA PHE A 699 14.68 -45.02 -4.06
C PHE A 699 13.90 -44.38 -2.91
N ILE A 700 12.85 -43.64 -3.28
CA ILE A 700 11.94 -42.97 -2.35
C ILE A 700 10.55 -43.53 -2.53
N ILE A 701 9.78 -43.51 -1.44
CA ILE A 701 8.51 -44.22 -1.37
C ILE A 701 7.41 -43.30 -0.83
N ASN A 702 6.23 -43.39 -1.43
CA ASN A 702 5.00 -42.86 -0.85
C ASN A 702 3.98 -44.00 -0.64
N HIS A 703 3.67 -44.29 0.62
CA HIS A 703 2.75 -45.36 1.07
C HIS A 703 1.27 -44.98 1.00
N PHE A 704 0.94 -43.79 0.50
CA PHE A 704 -0.43 -43.37 0.17
C PHE A 704 -0.73 -43.47 -1.33
N GLY A 705 0.27 -43.84 -2.14
CA GLY A 705 0.13 -44.07 -3.57
C GLY A 705 0.15 -42.79 -4.42
N GLU A 706 0.58 -41.67 -3.86
CA GLU A 706 0.76 -40.43 -4.62
C GLU A 706 1.97 -40.54 -5.55
N LYS A 707 1.81 -40.17 -6.82
CA LYS A 707 2.92 -40.19 -7.77
C LYS A 707 3.84 -38.99 -7.52
N PHE A 708 5.15 -39.23 -7.54
CA PHE A 708 6.14 -38.17 -7.53
C PHE A 708 6.09 -37.40 -8.85
N SER A 709 6.07 -36.07 -8.78
CA SER A 709 6.05 -35.21 -9.97
C SER A 709 7.36 -35.32 -10.76
N GLU A 710 7.37 -34.85 -12.01
CA GLU A 710 8.61 -34.79 -12.79
C GLU A 710 9.69 -33.95 -12.11
N ALA A 711 9.30 -32.86 -11.44
CA ALA A 711 10.19 -32.02 -10.64
C ALA A 711 10.79 -32.77 -9.44
N ASP A 712 9.97 -33.53 -8.69
CA ASP A 712 10.46 -34.35 -7.57
C ASP A 712 11.45 -35.42 -8.06
N ASN A 713 11.15 -36.03 -9.19
CA ASN A 713 11.99 -37.05 -9.82
C ASN A 713 13.32 -36.47 -10.33
N ASP A 714 13.35 -35.23 -10.82
CA ASP A 714 14.59 -34.54 -11.19
C ASP A 714 15.47 -34.25 -9.97
N ILE A 715 14.86 -33.79 -8.87
CA ILE A 715 15.56 -33.61 -7.60
C ILE A 715 16.19 -34.94 -7.14
N LEU A 716 15.43 -36.04 -7.14
CA LEU A 716 15.96 -37.36 -6.75
C LEU A 716 17.16 -37.78 -7.60
N LYS A 717 17.13 -37.57 -8.92
CA LYS A 717 18.26 -37.88 -9.82
C LYS A 717 19.51 -37.06 -9.45
N ARG A 718 19.36 -35.80 -9.05
CA ARG A 718 20.47 -34.94 -8.59
C ARG A 718 21.06 -35.44 -7.27
N PHE A 719 20.22 -35.84 -6.32
CA PHE A 719 20.68 -36.46 -5.06
C PHE A 719 21.40 -37.79 -5.30
N ALA A 720 20.89 -38.64 -6.19
CA ALA A 720 21.54 -39.90 -6.56
C ALA A 720 22.94 -39.66 -7.12
N ARG A 721 23.13 -38.65 -7.98
CA ARG A 721 24.45 -38.28 -8.52
C ARG A 721 25.44 -37.84 -7.43
N VAL A 722 24.98 -37.06 -6.45
CA VAL A 722 25.83 -36.61 -5.32
C VAL A 722 26.17 -37.78 -4.39
N PHE A 723 25.20 -38.65 -4.12
CA PHE A 723 25.43 -39.81 -3.29
C PHE A 723 26.36 -40.82 -3.95
N GLU A 724 26.30 -40.99 -5.27
CA GLU A 724 27.24 -41.87 -5.98
C GLU A 724 28.71 -41.48 -5.71
N GLN A 725 29.01 -40.18 -5.69
CA GLN A 725 30.34 -39.67 -5.31
C GLN A 725 30.69 -39.99 -3.85
N THR A 726 29.69 -39.92 -2.95
CA THR A 726 29.85 -40.32 -1.55
C THR A 726 30.22 -41.79 -1.43
N TYR A 727 29.55 -42.64 -2.20
CA TYR A 727 29.78 -44.07 -2.16
C TYR A 727 31.17 -44.44 -2.70
N THR A 728 31.64 -43.78 -3.77
CA THR A 728 33.03 -43.95 -4.22
C THR A 728 34.04 -43.60 -3.11
N ARG A 729 33.81 -42.52 -2.37
CA ARG A 729 34.65 -42.17 -1.21
C ARG A 729 34.58 -43.20 -0.09
N PHE A 730 33.40 -43.76 0.17
CA PHE A 730 33.25 -44.86 1.13
C PHE A 730 34.13 -46.06 0.75
N LEU A 731 34.15 -46.45 -0.53
CA LEU A 731 35.02 -47.53 -1.03
C LEU A 731 36.51 -47.20 -0.85
N ASP A 732 36.90 -45.95 -1.11
CA ASP A 732 38.29 -45.50 -0.88
C ASP A 732 38.68 -45.58 0.60
N LEU A 733 37.79 -45.16 1.51
CA LEU A 733 38.01 -45.28 2.97
C LEU A 733 38.09 -46.74 3.42
N GLN A 734 37.21 -47.61 2.92
CA GLN A 734 37.25 -49.04 3.23
C GLN A 734 38.59 -49.65 2.84
N LYS A 735 39.11 -49.28 1.66
CA LYS A 735 40.43 -49.70 1.20
C LYS A 735 41.54 -49.14 2.09
N ALA A 736 41.47 -47.87 2.48
CA ALA A 736 42.46 -47.24 3.36
C ALA A 736 42.48 -47.85 4.77
N GLU A 737 41.32 -48.16 5.35
CA GLU A 737 41.18 -48.83 6.64
C GLU A 737 41.80 -50.24 6.60
N ALA A 738 41.50 -51.02 5.55
CA ALA A 738 42.10 -52.35 5.36
C ALA A 738 43.63 -52.28 5.21
N GLN A 739 44.14 -51.31 4.44
CA GLN A 739 45.58 -51.09 4.28
C GLN A 739 46.26 -50.66 5.59
N ALA A 740 45.63 -49.78 6.37
CA ALA A 740 46.15 -49.36 7.67
C ALA A 740 46.25 -50.53 8.65
N ARG A 741 45.23 -51.42 8.64
CA ARG A 741 45.23 -52.65 9.43
C ARG A 741 46.37 -53.59 9.03
N GLU A 742 46.57 -53.80 7.74
CA GLU A 742 47.65 -54.66 7.23
C GLU A 742 49.04 -54.10 7.57
N ALA A 743 49.22 -52.78 7.43
CA ALA A 743 50.47 -52.11 7.81
C ALA A 743 50.78 -52.24 9.32
N GLN A 744 49.75 -52.24 10.17
CA GLN A 744 49.92 -52.47 11.61
C GLN A 744 50.43 -53.89 11.91
N ILE A 745 49.91 -54.90 11.19
CA ILE A 745 50.36 -56.29 11.32
C ILE A 745 51.81 -56.42 10.85
N GLU A 746 52.16 -55.88 9.67
CA GLU A 746 53.53 -55.90 9.15
C GLU A 746 54.53 -55.18 10.07
N LEU A 747 54.16 -54.05 10.70
CA LEU A 747 55.01 -53.38 11.67
C LEU A 747 55.28 -54.25 12.90
N SER A 748 54.26 -54.96 13.38
CA SER A 748 54.37 -55.88 14.52
C SER A 748 55.30 -57.05 14.17
N LEU A 749 55.15 -57.62 12.96
CA LEU A 749 56.02 -58.66 12.43
C LEU A 749 57.47 -58.18 12.27
N GLU A 750 57.70 -56.96 11.80
CA GLU A 750 59.05 -56.40 11.63
C GLU A 750 59.74 -56.15 12.98
N ARG A 751 58.99 -55.72 14.02
CA ARG A 751 59.54 -55.64 15.38
C ARG A 751 60.00 -56.99 15.87
N ILE A 752 59.19 -58.03 15.72
CA ILE A 752 59.56 -59.40 16.09
C ILE A 752 60.77 -59.84 15.27
N ARG A 753 60.75 -59.61 13.95
CA ARG A 753 61.85 -59.95 13.03
C ARG A 753 63.16 -59.30 13.45
N SER A 754 63.13 -58.00 13.77
CA SER A 754 64.34 -57.27 14.19
C SER A 754 64.96 -57.85 15.46
N HIS A 755 64.15 -58.22 16.46
CA HIS A 755 64.63 -58.84 17.70
C HIS A 755 65.15 -60.25 17.45
N VAL A 756 64.43 -61.03 16.64
CA VAL A 756 64.86 -62.37 16.20
C VAL A 756 66.22 -62.31 15.50
N THR A 757 66.43 -61.38 14.57
CA THR A 757 67.71 -61.26 13.85
C THR A 757 68.85 -60.67 14.67
N ALA A 758 68.53 -59.94 15.74
CA ALA A 758 69.52 -59.36 16.65
C ALA A 758 70.01 -60.36 17.71
N MET A 759 69.37 -61.53 17.80
CA MET A 759 69.61 -62.52 18.84
C MET A 759 71.08 -62.95 18.91
N GLN A 760 71.71 -62.87 20.08
CA GLN A 760 73.12 -63.29 20.28
C GLN A 760 73.25 -64.64 20.99
N GLU A 761 72.32 -64.95 21.89
CA GLU A 761 72.30 -66.19 22.67
C GLU A 761 70.91 -66.84 22.63
N SER A 762 70.84 -68.18 22.75
CA SER A 762 69.58 -68.92 22.67
C SER A 762 68.61 -68.63 23.83
N SER A 763 69.09 -68.04 24.92
CA SER A 763 68.29 -67.61 26.08
C SER A 763 67.37 -66.43 25.76
N GLU A 764 67.74 -65.58 24.79
CA GLU A 764 66.96 -64.42 24.33
C GLU A 764 65.67 -64.82 23.58
N LEU A 765 65.56 -66.08 23.14
CA LEU A 765 64.37 -66.64 22.50
C LEU A 765 63.11 -66.49 23.37
N LEU A 766 63.28 -66.61 24.69
CA LEU A 766 62.20 -66.50 25.67
C LEU A 766 61.63 -65.07 25.75
N ASP A 767 62.47 -64.05 25.64
CA ASP A 767 62.03 -62.65 25.61
C ASP A 767 61.26 -62.34 24.31
N ILE A 768 61.64 -62.98 23.20
CA ILE A 768 60.91 -62.88 21.93
C ILE A 768 59.51 -63.49 22.07
N VAL A 769 59.33 -64.60 22.80
CA VAL A 769 58.00 -65.18 23.05
C VAL A 769 57.09 -64.24 23.84
N VAL A 770 57.63 -63.57 24.86
CA VAL A 770 56.91 -62.53 25.61
C VAL A 770 56.53 -61.36 24.70
N MET A 771 57.46 -60.90 23.86
CA MET A 771 57.20 -59.83 22.88
C MET A 771 56.11 -60.22 21.88
N MET A 772 56.17 -61.42 21.31
CA MET A 772 55.17 -61.93 20.38
C MET A 772 53.78 -61.89 21.01
N ARG A 773 53.63 -62.34 22.25
CA ARG A 773 52.35 -62.25 22.97
C ARG A 773 51.86 -60.81 23.06
N ASN A 774 52.73 -59.87 23.44
CA ASN A 774 52.36 -58.47 23.61
C ASN A 774 51.98 -57.80 22.28
N GLU A 775 52.71 -58.07 21.20
CA GLU A 775 52.37 -57.57 19.86
C GLU A 775 51.07 -58.21 19.35
N PHE A 776 50.85 -59.50 19.60
CA PHE A 776 49.62 -60.22 19.24
C PHE A 776 48.39 -59.64 19.94
N VAL A 777 48.50 -59.32 21.24
CA VAL A 777 47.44 -58.63 22.01
C VAL A 777 47.26 -57.17 21.58
N THR A 778 48.35 -56.47 21.22
CA THR A 778 48.28 -55.09 20.70
C THR A 778 47.55 -55.01 19.36
N LEU A 779 47.61 -56.07 18.55
CA LEU A 779 46.78 -56.21 17.35
C LEU A 779 45.30 -56.46 17.67
N GLY A 780 44.92 -56.61 18.94
CA GLY A 780 43.54 -56.82 19.38
C GLY A 780 43.11 -58.29 19.41
N HIS A 781 44.07 -59.22 19.37
CA HIS A 781 43.78 -60.65 19.54
C HIS A 781 43.83 -61.03 21.02
N GLU A 782 43.01 -62.01 21.40
CA GLU A 782 43.01 -62.55 22.76
C GLU A 782 44.05 -63.69 22.88
N ALA A 783 44.88 -63.64 23.91
CA ALA A 783 45.85 -64.69 24.22
C ALA A 783 46.11 -64.73 25.74
N HIS A 784 45.51 -65.71 26.43
CA HIS A 784 45.71 -65.90 27.87
C HIS A 784 47.16 -66.32 28.16
N TYR A 785 47.55 -67.48 27.64
CA TYR A 785 48.93 -67.94 27.59
C TYR A 785 49.40 -67.94 26.14
N PHE A 786 50.68 -67.65 25.95
CA PHE A 786 51.39 -67.76 24.68
C PHE A 786 52.67 -68.57 24.93
N TRP A 787 52.99 -69.53 24.05
CA TRP A 787 54.12 -70.43 24.22
C TRP A 787 54.93 -70.61 22.95
N HIS A 788 56.16 -71.06 23.13
CA HIS A 788 56.87 -71.83 22.11
C HIS A 788 57.10 -73.25 22.64
N MET A 789 57.06 -74.23 21.74
CA MET A 789 57.38 -75.61 22.06
C MET A 789 58.25 -76.21 20.97
N ARG A 790 59.46 -76.61 21.32
CA ARG A 790 60.40 -77.27 20.42
C ARG A 790 60.17 -78.78 20.44
N TRP A 791 60.21 -79.40 19.27
CA TRP A 791 60.00 -80.83 19.09
C TRP A 791 61.35 -81.54 18.97
N LEU A 792 61.77 -82.25 20.02
CA LEU A 792 62.95 -83.13 19.98
C LEU A 792 62.50 -84.59 19.78
N PRO A 793 63.40 -85.50 19.35
CA PRO A 793 63.01 -86.90 19.08
C PRO A 793 62.36 -87.63 20.26
N GLU A 794 62.80 -87.36 21.49
CA GLU A 794 62.35 -88.06 22.70
C GLU A 794 61.43 -87.22 23.61
N LYS A 795 61.45 -85.89 23.49
CA LYS A 795 60.73 -84.96 24.37
C LYS A 795 60.33 -83.65 23.67
N TYR A 796 59.46 -82.88 24.30
CA TYR A 796 59.20 -81.47 24.00
C TYR A 796 59.94 -80.58 24.98
N GLU A 797 60.46 -79.45 24.51
CA GLU A 797 60.91 -78.34 25.37
C GLU A 797 59.89 -77.22 25.20
N LYS A 798 59.18 -76.86 26.26
CA LYS A 798 58.08 -75.88 26.22
C LYS A 798 58.36 -74.73 27.17
N ALA A 799 58.24 -73.52 26.66
CA ALA A 799 58.22 -72.31 27.47
C ALA A 799 56.96 -71.50 27.17
N MET A 800 56.29 -71.03 28.21
CA MET A 800 55.06 -70.27 28.12
C MET A 800 55.11 -69.03 29.01
N THR A 801 54.48 -67.97 28.51
CA THR A 801 54.31 -66.70 29.23
C THR A 801 53.55 -66.90 30.54
N SER A 802 53.69 -65.97 31.50
CA SER A 802 52.81 -65.92 32.67
C SER A 802 51.39 -65.57 32.26
N GLY A 803 50.39 -65.80 33.13
CA GLY A 803 48.99 -65.49 32.80
C GLY A 803 48.72 -64.01 32.46
N ASP A 804 49.55 -63.08 32.97
CA ASP A 804 49.51 -61.66 32.62
C ASP A 804 50.32 -61.31 31.34
N GLY A 805 51.14 -62.25 30.86
CA GLY A 805 52.01 -62.14 29.70
C GLY A 805 53.20 -61.20 29.83
N THR A 806 53.58 -60.80 31.04
CA THR A 806 54.68 -59.84 31.28
C THR A 806 56.08 -60.46 31.21
N ARG A 807 56.17 -61.79 31.38
CA ARG A 807 57.42 -62.57 31.39
C ARG A 807 57.16 -64.01 30.98
N ILE A 808 58.21 -64.82 30.84
CA ILE A 808 58.06 -66.28 30.85
C ILE A 808 57.67 -66.75 32.25
N GLY A 809 56.53 -67.44 32.33
CA GLY A 809 55.93 -67.94 33.55
C GLY A 809 56.22 -69.41 33.80
N MET A 810 56.36 -70.22 32.75
CA MET A 810 56.73 -71.63 32.89
C MET A 810 57.75 -72.07 31.84
N VAL A 811 58.68 -72.93 32.26
CA VAL A 811 59.63 -73.63 31.40
C VAL A 811 59.64 -75.08 31.84
N MET A 812 59.39 -76.00 30.91
CA MET A 812 59.25 -77.42 31.21
C MET A 812 59.70 -78.31 30.06
N THR A 813 60.03 -79.56 30.37
CA THR A 813 60.13 -80.64 29.37
C THR A 813 58.99 -81.63 29.51
N LEU A 814 58.45 -82.09 28.39
CA LEU A 814 57.28 -82.99 28.34
C LEU A 814 57.59 -84.23 27.48
N PRO A 815 57.08 -85.42 27.80
CA PRO A 815 57.29 -86.60 26.96
C PRO A 815 56.49 -86.51 25.66
N ARG A 816 57.00 -87.11 24.58
CA ARG A 816 56.36 -87.04 23.24
C ARG A 816 54.93 -87.59 23.17
N HIS A 817 54.56 -88.49 24.07
CA HIS A 817 53.21 -89.06 24.08
C HIS A 817 52.12 -88.07 24.54
N ILE A 818 52.45 -86.93 25.17
CA ILE A 818 51.41 -85.95 25.56
C ILE A 818 50.60 -85.45 24.37
N HIS A 819 51.25 -85.24 23.22
CA HIS A 819 50.62 -84.95 21.93
C HIS A 819 50.49 -86.20 21.07
N GLY A 820 51.42 -87.17 21.18
CA GLY A 820 51.38 -88.43 20.43
C GLY A 820 50.12 -89.27 20.70
N ASP A 821 49.54 -89.17 21.90
CA ASP A 821 48.31 -89.86 22.29
C ASP A 821 47.03 -89.14 21.80
N ILE A 822 47.16 -87.89 21.32
CA ILE A 822 46.07 -87.11 20.73
C ILE A 822 46.19 -87.24 19.21
N GLN A 823 45.50 -88.23 18.65
CA GLN A 823 45.63 -88.62 17.22
C GLN A 823 45.61 -87.43 16.25
N THR A 824 44.71 -86.45 16.46
CA THR A 824 44.57 -85.28 15.58
C THR A 824 45.78 -84.34 15.65
N VAL A 825 46.38 -84.16 16.83
CA VAL A 825 47.61 -83.36 17.01
C VAL A 825 48.80 -84.14 16.43
N ALA A 826 48.90 -85.44 16.69
CA ALA A 826 49.96 -86.30 16.16
C ALA A 826 49.96 -86.34 14.61
N ASP A 827 48.77 -86.33 14.00
CA ASP A 827 48.61 -86.24 12.54
C ASP A 827 48.99 -84.86 12.02
N TRP A 828 48.62 -83.79 12.75
CA TRP A 828 49.04 -82.43 12.42
C TRP A 828 50.57 -82.27 12.45
N GLU A 829 51.26 -82.78 13.48
CA GLU A 829 52.72 -82.76 13.60
C GLU A 829 53.43 -83.48 12.43
N LYS A 830 52.78 -84.44 11.78
CA LYS A 830 53.31 -85.15 10.59
C LYS A 830 52.90 -84.51 9.25
N SER A 831 51.97 -83.56 9.26
CA SER A 831 51.48 -82.87 8.06
C SER A 831 52.37 -81.67 7.69
N ASP A 832 51.99 -80.88 6.67
CA ASP A 832 52.57 -79.56 6.38
C ASP A 832 51.58 -78.42 6.69
N ASN A 833 50.51 -78.70 7.44
CA ASN A 833 49.49 -77.70 7.76
C ASN A 833 50.08 -76.62 8.70
N PRO A 834 49.92 -75.32 8.37
CA PRO A 834 50.60 -74.24 9.09
C PRO A 834 50.04 -74.02 10.50
N THR A 835 48.76 -74.33 10.73
CA THR A 835 48.08 -74.11 12.00
C THR A 835 47.21 -75.30 12.39
N PHE A 836 46.92 -75.41 13.69
CA PHE A 836 46.02 -76.39 14.26
C PHE A 836 45.26 -75.81 15.45
N VAL A 837 43.98 -76.15 15.57
CA VAL A 837 43.14 -75.75 16.69
C VAL A 837 42.77 -77.01 17.48
N LEU A 838 43.26 -77.10 18.71
CA LEU A 838 42.86 -78.11 19.69
C LEU A 838 41.85 -77.48 20.65
N ALA A 839 40.58 -77.55 20.28
CA ALA A 839 39.48 -77.13 21.14
C ALA A 839 39.09 -78.30 22.06
N MET A 840 39.16 -78.09 23.37
CA MET A 840 38.89 -79.10 24.37
C MET A 840 37.71 -78.67 25.24
N ASP A 841 36.74 -79.57 25.37
CA ASP A 841 35.71 -79.45 26.39
C ASP A 841 36.32 -79.49 27.81
N THR A 842 35.49 -79.24 28.81
CA THR A 842 35.92 -79.11 30.21
C THR A 842 36.76 -80.30 30.70
N GLU A 843 36.31 -81.53 30.47
CA GLU A 843 36.99 -82.71 31.03
C GLU A 843 38.26 -83.05 30.25
N ASN A 844 38.27 -82.90 28.93
CA ASN A 844 39.47 -83.09 28.12
C ASN A 844 40.54 -82.02 28.44
N ALA A 845 40.13 -80.77 28.69
CA ALA A 845 41.04 -79.69 29.10
C ALA A 845 41.66 -79.95 30.48
N VAL A 846 40.85 -80.39 31.45
CA VAL A 846 41.32 -80.77 32.80
C VAL A 846 42.29 -81.95 32.72
N ASP A 847 41.98 -82.99 31.95
CA ASP A 847 42.88 -84.14 31.74
C ASP A 847 44.19 -83.72 31.07
N TYR A 848 44.14 -82.89 30.03
CA TYR A 848 45.33 -82.38 29.36
C TYR A 848 46.22 -81.59 30.32
N VAL A 849 45.67 -80.63 31.07
CA VAL A 849 46.45 -79.82 32.02
C VAL A 849 46.97 -80.66 33.17
N HIS A 850 46.18 -81.61 33.68
CA HIS A 850 46.65 -82.56 34.70
C HIS A 850 47.81 -83.42 34.18
N LYS A 851 47.76 -83.91 32.93
CA LYS A 851 48.87 -84.61 32.27
C LYS A 851 50.10 -83.71 32.14
N MET A 852 49.92 -82.46 31.72
CA MET A 852 51.02 -81.50 31.63
C MET A 852 51.70 -81.27 32.99
N ILE A 853 50.93 -81.16 34.08
CA ILE A 853 51.45 -80.98 35.45
C ILE A 853 52.13 -82.26 35.95
N SER A 854 51.55 -83.43 35.70
CA SER A 854 52.05 -84.71 36.25
C SER A 854 53.23 -85.30 35.47
N LEU A 855 53.32 -85.03 34.17
CA LEU A 855 54.38 -85.53 33.28
C LEU A 855 55.48 -84.50 33.01
N GLY A 856 55.23 -83.22 33.30
CA GLY A 856 56.17 -82.13 33.06
C GLY A 856 57.30 -82.10 34.07
N ASP A 857 58.54 -81.98 33.58
CA ASP A 857 59.70 -81.64 34.39
C ASP A 857 59.92 -80.13 34.30
N PHE A 858 59.57 -79.40 35.37
CA PHE A 858 59.50 -77.94 35.39
C PHE A 858 60.79 -77.31 35.93
N GLU A 859 61.39 -76.41 35.13
CA GLU A 859 62.48 -75.52 35.56
C GLU A 859 61.93 -74.23 36.17
N ILE A 860 60.82 -73.71 35.63
CA ILE A 860 60.12 -72.52 36.12
C ILE A 860 58.62 -72.83 36.15
N VAL A 861 57.93 -72.42 37.23
CA VAL A 861 56.48 -72.61 37.42
C VAL A 861 55.81 -71.27 37.76
N ASP A 862 54.73 -70.95 37.05
CA ASP A 862 53.90 -69.79 37.35
C ASP A 862 52.98 -70.14 38.53
N HIS A 863 53.15 -69.44 39.64
CA HIS A 863 52.36 -69.68 40.85
C HIS A 863 50.93 -69.16 40.71
N ASN A 864 50.66 -68.36 39.67
CA ASN A 864 49.33 -67.84 39.33
C ASN A 864 48.66 -68.63 38.19
N ALA A 865 49.19 -69.82 37.85
CA ALA A 865 48.57 -70.70 36.88
C ALA A 865 47.15 -71.09 37.30
N PRO A 866 46.18 -71.20 36.35
CA PRO A 866 44.83 -71.62 36.67
C PRO A 866 44.82 -73.00 37.32
N THR A 867 44.06 -73.14 38.40
CA THR A 867 43.80 -74.44 39.02
C THR A 867 42.88 -75.28 38.13
N LEU A 868 42.79 -76.59 38.38
CA LEU A 868 41.85 -77.46 37.64
C LEU A 868 40.39 -77.00 37.80
N ASP A 869 40.04 -76.37 38.93
CA ASP A 869 38.71 -75.81 39.15
C ASP A 869 38.48 -74.51 38.36
N ASP A 870 39.53 -73.70 38.16
CA ASP A 870 39.47 -72.53 37.27
C ASP A 870 39.23 -72.95 35.81
N ILE A 871 39.86 -74.05 35.36
CA ILE A 871 39.64 -74.63 34.03
C ILE A 871 38.20 -75.12 33.88
N ARG A 872 37.62 -75.74 34.92
CA ARG A 872 36.21 -76.12 34.93
C ARG A 872 35.28 -74.91 34.87
N HIS A 873 35.65 -73.82 35.53
CA HIS A 873 34.83 -72.60 35.57
C HIS A 873 34.74 -71.91 34.21
N ILE A 874 35.84 -71.88 33.44
CA ILE A 874 35.86 -71.29 32.09
C ILE A 874 35.26 -72.20 31.01
N GLY A 875 34.85 -73.42 31.35
CA GLY A 875 34.07 -74.30 30.47
C GLY A 875 34.87 -75.03 29.39
N GLY A 876 36.20 -75.13 29.52
CA GLY A 876 37.08 -75.76 28.53
C GLY A 876 38.32 -74.93 28.23
N LEU A 877 39.15 -75.39 27.29
CA LEU A 877 40.36 -74.68 26.88
C LEU A 877 40.64 -74.95 25.40
N THR A 878 40.97 -73.90 24.66
CA THR A 878 41.32 -74.02 23.24
C THR A 878 42.77 -73.62 23.04
N PHE A 879 43.55 -74.49 22.42
CA PHE A 879 44.91 -74.18 21.98
C PHE A 879 44.94 -73.95 20.48
N VAL A 880 45.41 -72.76 20.09
CA VAL A 880 45.67 -72.40 18.71
C VAL A 880 47.17 -72.44 18.49
N MET A 881 47.62 -73.35 17.66
CA MET A 881 49.03 -73.62 17.42
C MET A 881 49.39 -73.29 15.98
N ALA A 882 50.59 -72.74 15.78
CA ALA A 882 51.21 -72.51 14.49
C ALA A 882 52.57 -73.18 14.45
N ARG A 883 52.84 -73.87 13.35
CA ARG A 883 54.04 -74.66 13.12
C ARG A 883 55.25 -73.75 12.87
N THR A 884 56.40 -74.15 13.41
CA THR A 884 57.74 -73.65 13.07
C THR A 884 58.58 -74.82 12.53
N THR A 885 59.76 -74.57 11.96
CA THR A 885 60.66 -75.63 11.47
C THR A 885 61.16 -76.55 12.57
N HIS A 886 61.19 -76.08 13.82
CA HIS A 886 61.72 -76.81 14.97
C HIS A 886 60.65 -77.18 16.00
N GLY A 887 59.38 -76.84 15.74
CA GLY A 887 58.26 -77.16 16.62
C GLY A 887 57.04 -76.29 16.36
N GLU A 888 56.60 -75.55 17.38
CA GLU A 888 55.42 -74.69 17.31
C GLU A 888 55.55 -73.44 18.18
N ILE A 889 54.71 -72.45 17.87
CA ILE A 889 54.24 -71.45 18.83
C ILE A 889 52.73 -71.56 18.96
N GLY A 890 52.17 -71.11 20.07
CA GLY A 890 50.71 -71.14 20.23
C GLY A 890 50.20 -70.22 21.30
N PHE A 891 48.89 -70.03 21.31
CA PHE A 891 48.19 -69.32 22.37
C PHE A 891 46.91 -70.04 22.80
N SER A 892 46.45 -69.73 24.02
CA SER A 892 45.26 -70.32 24.60
C SER A 892 44.10 -69.34 24.68
N LEU A 893 42.90 -69.82 24.38
CA LEU A 893 41.63 -69.14 24.63
C LEU A 893 40.82 -69.89 25.71
N PRO A 894 40.05 -69.18 26.55
CA PRO A 894 39.14 -69.81 27.50
C PRO A 894 37.96 -70.48 26.80
N GLY A 895 37.57 -71.67 27.25
CA GLY A 895 36.42 -72.41 26.72
C GLY A 895 36.74 -73.27 25.49
N ASP A 896 35.72 -74.01 25.04
CA ASP A 896 35.71 -74.80 23.82
C ASP A 896 35.33 -73.91 22.61
N VAL A 897 36.35 -73.40 21.91
CA VAL A 897 36.24 -72.46 20.79
C VAL A 897 36.75 -73.18 19.52
N PRO A 898 35.93 -74.03 18.88
CA PRO A 898 36.36 -74.81 17.72
C PRO A 898 36.68 -73.96 16.49
N ASN A 899 36.10 -72.75 16.41
CA ASN A 899 36.34 -71.78 15.33
C ASN A 899 36.86 -70.46 15.92
N PRO A 900 38.14 -70.39 16.31
CA PRO A 900 38.73 -69.15 16.82
C PRO A 900 38.74 -68.06 15.72
N PRO A 901 38.84 -66.77 16.08
CA PRO A 901 38.83 -65.68 15.11
C PRO A 901 39.88 -65.90 14.01
N ALA A 902 39.45 -65.99 12.75
CA ALA A 902 40.34 -66.31 11.62
C ALA A 902 41.54 -65.36 11.51
N ALA A 903 41.34 -64.07 11.82
CA ALA A 903 42.41 -63.08 11.84
C ALA A 903 43.49 -63.38 12.90
N ALA A 904 43.12 -63.95 14.05
CA ALA A 904 44.08 -64.35 15.08
C ALA A 904 44.89 -65.57 14.64
N VAL A 905 44.26 -66.54 13.97
CA VAL A 905 44.92 -67.72 13.41
C VAL A 905 45.92 -67.33 12.31
N ASP A 906 45.52 -66.44 11.39
CA ASP A 906 46.39 -65.93 10.32
C ASP A 906 47.58 -65.14 10.89
N ALA A 907 47.32 -64.23 11.84
CA ALA A 907 48.38 -63.50 12.52
C ALA A 907 49.37 -64.43 13.22
N LEU A 908 48.89 -65.48 13.91
CA LEU A 908 49.76 -66.46 14.58
C LEU A 908 50.63 -67.21 13.56
N ALA A 909 50.07 -67.63 12.43
CA ALA A 909 50.81 -68.28 11.36
C ALA A 909 51.95 -67.38 10.82
N ARG A 910 51.67 -66.08 10.63
CA ARG A 910 52.68 -65.09 10.20
C ARG A 910 53.75 -64.87 11.28
N PHE A 911 53.36 -64.83 12.56
CA PHE A 911 54.29 -64.72 13.69
C PHE A 911 55.21 -65.93 13.75
N ALA A 912 54.69 -67.14 13.53
CA ALA A 912 55.47 -68.37 13.50
C ALA A 912 56.53 -68.33 12.39
N GLY A 913 56.18 -67.85 11.20
CA GLY A 913 57.12 -67.68 10.09
C GLY A 913 58.26 -66.69 10.38
N VAL A 914 58.02 -65.64 11.16
CA VAL A 914 59.07 -64.70 11.60
C VAL A 914 59.90 -65.28 12.74
N PHE A 915 59.25 -65.90 13.73
CA PHE A 915 59.92 -66.56 14.85
C PHE A 915 60.87 -67.66 14.39
N ASP A 916 60.52 -68.35 13.30
CA ASP A 916 61.33 -69.39 12.69
C ASP A 916 62.73 -68.91 12.26
N LEU A 917 62.88 -67.61 11.99
CA LEU A 917 64.19 -67.01 11.69
C LEU A 917 65.15 -67.05 12.88
N ALA A 918 64.67 -67.25 14.12
CA ALA A 918 65.52 -67.35 15.30
C ALA A 918 66.39 -68.61 15.31
N TYR A 919 66.04 -69.60 14.47
CA TYR A 919 66.79 -70.85 14.32
C TYR A 919 67.72 -70.86 13.10
N LYS A 920 67.82 -69.74 12.36
CA LYS A 920 68.78 -69.54 11.27
C LYS A 920 69.96 -68.74 11.77
#